data_AF-A0A9N8EM03-F1
#
_entry.id   AF-A0A9N8EM03-F1
#
_cell.length_a   1.000
_cell.length_b   1.000
_cell.length_c   1.000
_cell.angle_alpha   90.00
_cell.angle_beta   90.00
_cell.angle_gamma   90.00
#
_symmetry.space_group_name_H-M   'P 1'
#
loop_
_entity.id
_entity.type
_entity.pdbx_description
1 polymer ?
#
loop_
_entity_poly.entity_id
_entity_poly.type
_entity_poly.pdbx_seq_one_letter_code
_entity_poly.pdbx_strand_id
1 'polypeptide(L)'
;MKPPQDGKDSIEGLRIACLEPAATQVCLALGLASSIVGVTHECELEDTILHGDPTIHVLTQNGLKDGATQAEIHQAVSNEGKRRKQAEAEFDDDDDKANSFPVSSLYPIVKGAWELAKPNLVFTQDLCAVCAPTPLDVERVAGSSADNSQLVTVSLQPKSLQEVAETFVTVAEHCFDKSILNCGTNHPGKRLQESFWKDLETLRNAIEANRDKTLSKPKLLMLEWLSPPFSGGHWVHDMMDYACVESAMPATGSNKKSPCISWSNITKSDPDGVLVGCCGFSLERNAEDSRATQQFHKLRADIFACDGNSYFAQPTPLLVHGVAILATCAYQKQPRVLQAIDQCYQFFTTPLIPSSSAMGLEGVTLNPLPTNGNNDKSVSNSIAGIVDVEDLGNGYYELHQKACQEQKTTYIDPATGYQVFTEVAHRNRGKCCGSGCRHCPYNHVNVKDKLNRISQPSLLYQAPSSELFGCPDNDDDCNAQPVKVLFFSGGKDSFLTIRALVRQHQQESFGLVLLTTFDADSRTIAHQEVSIEDVMRQAQHLKISLLGVPLHRGSGQSYKDRIIQALQALDRWNVTSLVFGDLHLEHIKDWRESAMGPLGYSLEYPVWKVPYDDLMNDLDESRVPCVVSGSTCDFVAVGTPFDRTFYNKLVTEAPEGPAVETTKDGASIVRRIDAFGENGEFHSLAQVWNVTREQAQGIK
;
A
#
# COMPACT_ATOMS: atom_id res chain seq x y z
N MET A 1 -37.32 -16.16 -5.11
CA MET A 1 -37.78 -16.44 -6.49
C MET A 1 -36.58 -16.95 -7.27
N LYS A 2 -36.73 -17.96 -8.15
CA LYS A 2 -35.67 -18.31 -9.11
C LYS A 2 -35.40 -17.07 -9.99
N PRO A 3 -34.14 -16.78 -10.38
CA PRO A 3 -33.88 -15.73 -11.37
C PRO A 3 -34.66 -16.08 -12.65
N PRO A 4 -35.16 -15.07 -13.40
CA PRO A 4 -35.92 -15.33 -14.62
C PRO A 4 -35.05 -16.15 -15.58
N GLN A 5 -35.46 -17.39 -15.88
CA GLN A 5 -34.77 -18.25 -16.84
C GLN A 5 -35.22 -18.01 -18.29
N ASP A 6 -36.00 -16.97 -18.56
CA ASP A 6 -36.50 -16.66 -19.89
C ASP A 6 -35.96 -15.29 -20.35
N GLY A 7 -34.71 -15.29 -20.79
CA GLY A 7 -34.05 -14.18 -21.49
C GLY A 7 -33.38 -14.69 -22.77
N LYS A 8 -34.12 -15.48 -23.57
CA LYS A 8 -33.66 -15.98 -24.87
C LYS A 8 -34.10 -15.12 -26.05
N ASP A 9 -34.64 -13.93 -25.78
CA ASP A 9 -34.73 -12.89 -26.79
C ASP A 9 -33.41 -12.11 -26.75
N SER A 10 -32.38 -12.70 -27.37
CA SER A 10 -31.14 -12.00 -27.66
C SER A 10 -31.48 -10.71 -28.39
N ILE A 11 -31.09 -9.57 -27.84
CA ILE A 11 -31.17 -8.28 -28.50
C ILE A 11 -30.07 -8.34 -29.57
N GLU A 12 -30.46 -8.79 -30.76
CA GLU A 12 -29.55 -9.28 -31.80
C GLU A 12 -28.50 -8.20 -32.13
N GLY A 13 -27.23 -8.52 -31.91
CA GLY A 13 -26.10 -7.62 -32.18
C GLY A 13 -25.70 -6.67 -31.05
N LEU A 14 -26.36 -6.65 -29.88
CA LEU A 14 -25.96 -5.80 -28.75
C LEU A 14 -24.66 -6.29 -28.10
N ARG A 15 -23.66 -5.41 -27.99
CA ARG A 15 -22.32 -5.68 -27.44
C ARG A 15 -21.93 -4.57 -26.47
N ILE A 16 -22.08 -4.84 -25.18
CA ILE A 16 -21.95 -3.87 -24.09
C ILE A 16 -20.54 -3.93 -23.49
N ALA A 17 -19.87 -2.78 -23.44
CA ALA A 17 -18.70 -2.58 -22.60
C ALA A 17 -19.08 -1.78 -21.34
N CYS A 18 -18.80 -2.35 -20.17
CA CYS A 18 -19.00 -1.69 -18.88
C CYS A 18 -17.66 -1.19 -18.36
N LEU A 19 -17.41 0.12 -18.45
CA LEU A 19 -16.17 0.76 -18.00
C LEU A 19 -16.24 1.26 -16.54
N GLU A 20 -17.21 0.74 -15.78
CA GLU A 20 -17.31 0.86 -14.33
C GLU A 20 -17.96 -0.42 -13.76
N PRO A 21 -17.51 -0.94 -12.60
CA PRO A 21 -18.11 -2.11 -11.97
C PRO A 21 -19.63 -2.00 -11.75
N ALA A 22 -20.12 -0.81 -11.37
CA ALA A 22 -21.54 -0.56 -11.14
C ALA A 22 -22.39 -0.80 -12.40
N ALA A 23 -21.92 -0.40 -13.57
CA ALA A 23 -22.60 -0.64 -14.84
C ALA A 23 -22.71 -2.14 -15.15
N THR A 24 -21.67 -2.91 -14.83
CA THR A 24 -21.68 -4.38 -14.94
C THR A 24 -22.79 -4.97 -14.08
N GLN A 25 -22.87 -4.58 -12.81
CA GLN A 25 -23.88 -5.07 -11.87
C GLN A 25 -25.31 -4.71 -12.30
N VAL A 26 -25.54 -3.48 -12.78
CA VAL A 26 -26.86 -3.06 -13.30
C VAL A 26 -27.23 -3.88 -14.55
N CYS A 27 -26.29 -4.12 -15.46
CA CYS A 27 -26.54 -4.97 -16.63
C CYS A 27 -26.89 -6.41 -16.24
N LEU A 28 -26.18 -6.98 -15.25
CA LEU A 28 -26.50 -8.31 -14.72
C LEU A 28 -27.88 -8.35 -14.07
N ALA A 29 -28.26 -7.34 -13.27
CA ALA A 29 -29.58 -7.23 -12.65
C ALA A 29 -30.71 -7.08 -13.68
N LEU A 30 -30.42 -6.49 -14.85
CA LEU A 30 -31.34 -6.40 -15.98
C LEU A 30 -31.38 -7.66 -16.86
N GLY A 31 -30.53 -8.66 -16.59
CA GLY A 31 -30.47 -9.90 -17.35
C GLY A 31 -29.66 -9.81 -18.66
N LEU A 32 -28.76 -8.84 -18.78
CA LEU A 32 -27.98 -8.55 -19.99
C LEU A 32 -26.62 -9.26 -20.04
N ALA A 33 -26.41 -10.29 -19.21
CA ALA A 33 -25.13 -10.99 -19.11
C ALA A 33 -24.57 -11.45 -20.47
N SER A 34 -25.42 -11.98 -21.35
CA SER A 34 -25.04 -12.46 -22.69
C SER A 34 -24.68 -11.35 -23.69
N SER A 35 -24.99 -10.10 -23.39
CA SER A 35 -24.65 -8.94 -24.22
C SER A 35 -23.40 -8.22 -23.72
N ILE A 36 -22.90 -8.51 -22.52
CA ILE A 36 -21.65 -7.94 -22.02
C ILE A 36 -20.51 -8.58 -22.80
N VAL A 37 -19.59 -7.75 -23.32
CA VAL A 37 -18.38 -8.19 -24.04
C VAL A 37 -17.11 -7.65 -23.41
N GLY A 38 -17.21 -6.69 -22.49
CA GLY A 38 -16.06 -6.25 -21.73
C GLY A 38 -16.40 -5.49 -20.46
N VAL A 39 -15.47 -5.57 -19.51
CA VAL A 39 -15.60 -5.06 -18.13
C VAL A 39 -14.30 -4.39 -17.69
N THR A 40 -14.28 -3.69 -16.56
CA THR A 40 -13.04 -3.15 -15.97
C THR A 40 -12.24 -4.24 -15.25
N HIS A 41 -10.95 -3.96 -14.98
CA HIS A 41 -10.11 -4.81 -14.13
C HIS A 41 -10.58 -4.86 -12.66
N GLU A 42 -11.42 -3.93 -12.23
CA GLU A 42 -11.98 -3.87 -10.87
C GLU A 42 -13.24 -4.72 -10.71
N CYS A 43 -13.77 -5.28 -11.80
CA CYS A 43 -14.90 -6.20 -11.72
C CYS A 43 -14.46 -7.53 -11.13
N GLU A 44 -14.91 -7.83 -9.91
CA GLU A 44 -14.79 -9.17 -9.31
C GLU A 44 -15.77 -10.13 -10.01
N LEU A 45 -15.25 -10.96 -10.92
CA LEU A 45 -16.08 -11.83 -11.76
C LEU A 45 -16.37 -13.20 -11.14
N GLU A 46 -15.59 -13.65 -10.16
CA GLU A 46 -15.58 -15.04 -9.63
C GLU A 46 -16.97 -15.53 -9.21
N ASP A 47 -17.79 -14.66 -8.63
CA ASP A 47 -19.14 -14.97 -8.15
C ASP A 47 -20.25 -14.61 -9.16
N THR A 48 -19.88 -14.25 -10.39
CA THR A 48 -20.83 -13.84 -11.43
C THR A 48 -20.99 -14.91 -12.51
N ILE A 49 -22.09 -14.82 -13.26
CA ILE A 49 -22.32 -15.67 -14.44
C ILE A 49 -21.30 -15.43 -15.58
N LEU A 50 -20.53 -14.34 -15.50
CA LEU A 50 -19.49 -13.99 -16.48
C LEU A 50 -18.16 -14.72 -16.19
N HIS A 51 -18.00 -15.34 -15.02
CA HIS A 51 -16.75 -16.00 -14.64
C HIS A 51 -16.34 -17.08 -15.65
N GLY A 52 -15.13 -16.95 -16.20
CA GLY A 52 -14.56 -17.92 -17.12
C GLY A 52 -15.19 -17.92 -18.53
N ASP A 53 -16.06 -16.96 -18.85
CA ASP A 53 -16.56 -16.79 -20.22
C ASP A 53 -15.44 -16.17 -21.10
N PRO A 54 -14.94 -16.90 -22.12
CA PRO A 54 -13.84 -16.45 -22.95
C PRO A 54 -14.21 -15.29 -23.90
N THR A 55 -15.49 -14.94 -23.97
CA THR A 55 -15.99 -13.82 -24.80
C THR A 55 -15.97 -12.48 -24.06
N ILE A 56 -15.72 -12.50 -22.75
CA ILE A 56 -15.61 -11.31 -21.91
C ILE A 56 -14.17 -10.83 -21.86
N HIS A 57 -13.94 -9.57 -22.21
CA HIS A 57 -12.62 -8.96 -22.21
C HIS A 57 -12.47 -7.96 -21.05
N VAL A 58 -11.35 -8.04 -20.33
CA VAL A 58 -10.98 -6.99 -19.37
C VAL A 58 -10.42 -5.80 -20.15
N LEU A 59 -11.15 -4.70 -20.16
CA LEU A 59 -10.92 -3.54 -21.02
C LEU A 59 -10.02 -2.47 -20.41
N THR A 60 -9.78 -2.51 -19.10
CA THR A 60 -8.93 -1.53 -18.41
C THR A 60 -7.83 -2.25 -17.64
N GLN A 61 -6.80 -1.51 -17.20
CA GLN A 61 -5.74 -2.02 -16.34
C GLN A 61 -5.54 -1.08 -15.14
N ASN A 62 -5.04 -1.62 -14.03
CA ASN A 62 -4.70 -0.82 -12.86
C ASN A 62 -3.44 0.00 -13.15
N GLY A 63 -3.53 1.34 -13.07
CA GLY A 63 -2.37 2.22 -13.19
C GLY A 63 -1.72 2.60 -11.85
N LEU A 64 -2.23 2.07 -10.73
CA LEU A 64 -1.68 2.30 -9.38
C LEU A 64 -0.67 1.20 -8.99
N LYS A 65 0.29 1.55 -8.13
CA LYS A 65 1.28 0.63 -7.58
C LYS A 65 0.62 -0.35 -6.59
N ASP A 66 0.92 -1.64 -6.72
CA ASP A 66 0.45 -2.66 -5.77
C ASP A 66 0.96 -2.35 -4.36
N GLY A 67 0.07 -2.50 -3.37
CA GLY A 67 0.38 -2.25 -1.96
C GLY A 67 0.50 -0.78 -1.57
N ALA A 68 0.14 0.18 -2.43
CA ALA A 68 0.13 1.59 -2.10
C ALA A 68 -0.76 1.90 -0.87
N THR A 69 -0.31 2.85 -0.06
CA THR A 69 -1.07 3.41 1.06
C THR A 69 -2.18 4.34 0.55
N GLN A 70 -3.19 4.59 1.39
CA GLN A 70 -4.26 5.54 1.04
C GLN A 70 -3.74 6.95 0.72
N ALA A 71 -2.65 7.38 1.37
CA ALA A 71 -2.02 8.66 1.11
C ALA A 71 -1.36 8.71 -0.27
N GLU A 72 -0.63 7.65 -0.65
CA GLU A 72 0.01 7.54 -1.96
C GLU A 72 -1.03 7.47 -3.08
N ILE A 73 -2.10 6.69 -2.91
CA ILE A 73 -3.21 6.62 -3.87
C ILE A 73 -3.88 8.00 -4.00
N HIS A 74 -4.15 8.69 -2.89
CA HIS A 74 -4.70 10.05 -2.93
C HIS A 74 -3.77 11.02 -3.68
N GLN A 75 -2.45 10.93 -3.47
CA GLN A 75 -1.47 11.76 -4.15
C GLN A 75 -1.44 11.46 -5.65
N ALA A 76 -1.48 10.19 -6.05
CA ALA A 76 -1.55 9.78 -7.45
C ALA A 76 -2.81 10.32 -8.14
N VAL A 77 -3.99 10.10 -7.53
CA VAL A 77 -5.28 10.60 -8.05
C VAL A 77 -5.28 12.13 -8.15
N SER A 78 -4.75 12.83 -7.14
CA SER A 78 -4.68 14.29 -7.12
C SER A 78 -3.73 14.85 -8.18
N ASN A 79 -2.56 14.22 -8.37
CA ASN A 79 -1.59 14.62 -9.37
C ASN A 79 -2.15 14.43 -10.78
N GLU A 80 -2.80 13.29 -11.03
CA GLU A 80 -3.42 12.99 -12.31
C GLU A 80 -4.57 13.96 -12.61
N GLY A 81 -5.42 14.25 -11.62
CA GLY A 81 -6.49 15.24 -11.77
C GLY A 81 -5.98 16.65 -12.09
N LYS A 82 -4.82 17.05 -11.55
CA LYS A 82 -4.16 18.32 -11.93
C LYS A 82 -3.63 18.28 -13.35
N ARG A 83 -2.97 17.19 -13.74
CA ARG A 83 -2.41 16.97 -15.08
C ARG A 83 -3.50 17.03 -16.15
N ARG A 84 -4.65 16.39 -15.91
CA ARG A 84 -5.83 16.44 -16.80
C ARG A 84 -6.39 17.84 -16.94
N LYS A 85 -6.63 18.55 -15.84
CA LYS A 85 -7.10 19.95 -15.88
C LYS A 85 -6.14 20.89 -16.62
N GLN A 86 -4.84 20.68 -16.46
CA GLN A 86 -3.84 21.47 -17.17
C GLN A 86 -3.86 21.16 -18.67
N ALA A 87 -3.89 19.88 -19.05
CA ALA A 87 -4.02 19.48 -20.45
C ALA A 87 -5.32 19.99 -21.08
N GLU A 88 -6.44 19.96 -20.35
CA GLU A 88 -7.73 20.50 -20.79
C GLU A 88 -7.69 22.02 -20.99
N ALA A 89 -7.00 22.76 -20.11
CA ALA A 89 -6.86 24.21 -20.22
C ALA A 89 -5.87 24.66 -21.32
N GLU A 90 -4.92 23.78 -21.71
CA GLU A 90 -3.98 24.02 -22.82
C GLU A 90 -4.59 23.63 -24.19
N PHE A 91 -5.75 22.97 -24.19
CA PHE A 91 -6.53 22.59 -25.37
C PHE A 91 -7.68 23.58 -25.60
N ASP A 92 -7.36 24.75 -26.16
CA ASP A 92 -8.36 25.70 -26.68
C ASP A 92 -8.06 25.99 -28.18
N ASP A 93 -9.08 25.79 -29.03
CA ASP A 93 -9.31 26.35 -30.37
C ASP A 93 -8.33 26.09 -31.54
N ASP A 94 -7.80 24.87 -31.72
CA ASP A 94 -7.28 24.46 -33.05
C ASP A 94 -7.79 23.05 -33.43
N ASP A 95 -8.75 23.04 -34.37
CA ASP A 95 -9.53 21.88 -34.87
C ASP A 95 -8.71 20.69 -35.42
N ASP A 96 -7.39 20.84 -35.57
CA ASP A 96 -6.54 19.88 -36.29
C ASP A 96 -5.71 18.92 -35.39
N LYS A 97 -5.95 18.88 -34.07
CA LYS A 97 -5.17 18.03 -33.13
C LYS A 97 -5.99 17.12 -32.21
N ALA A 98 -7.12 16.60 -32.70
CA ALA A 98 -7.97 15.63 -31.97
C ALA A 98 -7.26 14.31 -31.55
N ASN A 99 -6.02 14.06 -31.97
CA ASN A 99 -5.27 12.83 -31.67
C ASN A 99 -4.18 12.96 -30.59
N SER A 100 -4.01 14.11 -29.92
CA SER A 100 -2.87 14.29 -28.98
C SER A 100 -3.20 14.99 -27.65
N PHE A 101 -4.28 14.60 -26.96
CA PHE A 101 -4.38 14.87 -25.52
C PHE A 101 -3.40 13.95 -24.78
N PRO A 102 -2.35 14.48 -24.10
CA PRO A 102 -1.19 13.68 -23.66
C PRO A 102 -1.40 12.96 -22.31
N VAL A 103 -2.64 12.84 -21.86
CA VAL A 103 -2.96 12.40 -20.49
C VAL A 103 -3.95 11.23 -20.53
N SER A 104 -3.42 10.01 -20.41
CA SER A 104 -4.18 8.77 -20.25
C SER A 104 -4.83 8.69 -18.88
N SER A 105 -6.00 8.06 -18.79
CA SER A 105 -6.61 7.72 -17.49
C SER A 105 -5.66 6.98 -16.57
N LEU A 106 -5.81 7.19 -15.27
CA LEU A 106 -5.22 6.34 -14.23
C LEU A 106 -5.62 4.86 -14.44
N TYR A 107 -6.73 4.63 -15.13
CA TYR A 107 -7.19 3.31 -15.56
C TYR A 107 -7.36 3.29 -17.09
N PRO A 108 -6.27 3.14 -17.86
CA PRO A 108 -6.33 3.28 -19.31
C PRO A 108 -7.08 2.10 -19.95
N ILE A 109 -7.82 2.40 -21.02
CA ILE A 109 -8.49 1.38 -21.83
C ILE A 109 -7.44 0.64 -22.67
N VAL A 110 -7.39 -0.68 -22.57
CA VAL A 110 -6.46 -1.56 -23.26
C VAL A 110 -6.91 -1.75 -24.71
N LYS A 111 -6.22 -1.09 -25.65
CA LYS A 111 -6.59 -1.08 -27.08
C LYS A 111 -6.79 -2.48 -27.69
N GLY A 112 -5.90 -3.42 -27.39
CA GLY A 112 -6.04 -4.79 -27.92
C GLY A 112 -7.29 -5.50 -27.42
N ALA A 113 -7.64 -5.32 -26.13
CA ALA A 113 -8.87 -5.87 -25.56
C ALA A 113 -10.11 -5.20 -26.15
N TRP A 114 -10.06 -3.89 -26.39
CA TRP A 114 -11.12 -3.13 -27.05
C TRP A 114 -11.41 -3.62 -28.48
N GLU A 115 -10.36 -3.81 -29.29
CA GLU A 115 -10.47 -4.29 -30.67
C GLU A 115 -11.05 -5.71 -30.78
N LEU A 116 -10.81 -6.55 -29.75
CA LEU A 116 -11.42 -7.88 -29.64
C LEU A 116 -12.87 -7.80 -29.17
N ALA A 117 -13.15 -6.96 -28.17
CA ALA A 117 -14.49 -6.80 -27.61
C ALA A 117 -15.48 -6.16 -28.58
N LYS A 118 -15.04 -5.28 -29.48
CA LYS A 118 -15.89 -4.61 -30.49
C LYS A 118 -17.24 -4.15 -29.90
N PRO A 119 -17.25 -3.35 -28.83
CA PRO A 119 -18.50 -2.88 -28.26
C PRO A 119 -19.24 -1.96 -29.23
N ASN A 120 -20.56 -1.95 -29.16
CA ASN A 120 -21.41 -0.95 -29.82
C ASN A 120 -22.23 -0.12 -28.83
N LEU A 121 -22.23 -0.50 -27.55
CA LEU A 121 -22.75 0.30 -26.44
C LEU A 121 -21.72 0.30 -25.31
N VAL A 122 -21.42 1.47 -24.76
CA VAL A 122 -20.46 1.65 -23.68
C VAL A 122 -21.13 2.39 -22.53
N PHE A 123 -21.09 1.82 -21.34
CA PHE A 123 -21.41 2.53 -20.11
C PHE A 123 -20.12 2.97 -19.44
N THR A 124 -20.03 4.25 -19.12
CA THR A 124 -18.84 4.88 -18.52
C THR A 124 -19.28 5.90 -17.47
N GLN A 125 -18.32 6.53 -16.79
CA GLN A 125 -18.59 7.54 -15.75
C GLN A 125 -17.79 8.83 -16.00
N ASP A 126 -18.23 9.93 -15.39
CA ASP A 126 -17.44 11.18 -15.30
C ASP A 126 -17.66 11.91 -13.95
N LEU A 127 -18.03 11.17 -12.90
CA LEU A 127 -18.14 11.71 -11.54
C LEU A 127 -16.76 12.11 -10.98
N CYS A 128 -15.74 11.32 -11.33
CA CYS A 128 -14.33 11.58 -11.10
C CYS A 128 -13.58 11.47 -12.44
N ALA A 129 -13.01 12.59 -12.91
CA ALA A 129 -12.23 12.66 -14.15
C ALA A 129 -10.89 11.90 -14.09
N VAL A 130 -10.73 10.94 -13.18
CA VAL A 130 -9.48 10.22 -12.89
C VAL A 130 -9.77 8.76 -12.55
N CYS A 131 -10.87 8.52 -11.82
CA CYS A 131 -11.14 7.25 -11.17
C CYS A 131 -11.84 6.22 -12.09
N ALA A 132 -12.27 6.63 -13.27
CA ALA A 132 -12.83 5.75 -14.30
C ALA A 132 -12.48 6.31 -15.69
N PRO A 133 -12.51 5.49 -16.75
CA PRO A 133 -12.43 6.00 -18.12
C PRO A 133 -13.56 7.00 -18.40
N THR A 134 -13.24 8.11 -19.05
CA THR A 134 -14.23 9.13 -19.45
C THR A 134 -14.75 8.88 -20.87
N PRO A 135 -15.82 9.56 -21.32
CA PRO A 135 -16.23 9.51 -22.73
C PRO A 135 -15.10 9.86 -23.72
N LEU A 136 -14.21 10.80 -23.36
CA LEU A 136 -13.04 11.15 -24.17
C LEU A 136 -12.03 10.00 -24.28
N ASP A 137 -11.84 9.23 -23.19
CA ASP A 137 -10.97 8.04 -23.23
C ASP A 137 -11.57 6.96 -24.17
N VAL A 138 -12.89 6.84 -24.21
CA VAL A 138 -13.61 5.94 -25.14
C VAL A 138 -13.43 6.40 -26.59
N GLU A 139 -13.68 7.68 -26.89
CA GLU A 139 -13.50 8.25 -28.22
C GLU A 139 -12.08 8.03 -28.75
N ARG A 140 -11.07 8.18 -27.88
CA ARG A 140 -9.65 7.96 -28.22
C ARG A 140 -9.36 6.52 -28.67
N VAL A 141 -9.92 5.53 -27.96
CA VAL A 141 -9.66 4.12 -28.30
C VAL A 141 -10.55 3.65 -29.45
N ALA A 142 -11.76 4.19 -29.58
CA ALA A 142 -12.59 3.96 -30.75
C ALA A 142 -11.91 4.48 -32.03
N GLY A 143 -11.42 5.73 -32.04
CA GLY A 143 -10.80 6.37 -33.21
C GLY A 143 -11.81 6.78 -34.30
N SER A 144 -11.34 7.48 -35.34
CA SER A 144 -12.20 8.11 -36.38
C SER A 144 -12.71 7.17 -37.49
N SER A 145 -12.79 5.86 -37.25
CA SER A 145 -13.15 4.88 -38.29
C SER A 145 -14.65 4.89 -38.64
N ALA A 146 -15.00 4.55 -39.89
CA ALA A 146 -16.40 4.45 -40.34
C ALA A 146 -17.21 3.35 -39.61
N ASP A 147 -16.52 2.33 -39.05
CA ASP A 147 -17.12 1.26 -38.25
C ASP A 147 -17.61 1.74 -36.86
N ASN A 148 -17.11 2.88 -36.35
CA ASN A 148 -17.53 3.44 -35.06
C ASN A 148 -18.81 4.30 -35.15
N SER A 149 -19.39 4.48 -36.34
CA SER A 149 -20.61 5.27 -36.53
C SER A 149 -21.83 4.74 -35.76
N GLN A 150 -21.74 3.52 -35.21
CA GLN A 150 -22.78 2.87 -34.41
C GLN A 150 -22.45 2.78 -32.91
N LEU A 151 -21.27 3.24 -32.47
CA LEU A 151 -20.88 3.18 -31.07
C LEU A 151 -21.66 4.23 -30.26
N VAL A 152 -22.45 3.77 -29.29
CA VAL A 152 -23.16 4.64 -28.35
C VAL A 152 -22.39 4.65 -27.02
N THR A 153 -21.98 5.83 -26.56
CA THR A 153 -21.35 6.01 -25.24
C THR A 153 -22.31 6.71 -24.30
N VAL A 154 -22.59 6.09 -23.15
CA VAL A 154 -23.50 6.59 -22.13
C VAL A 154 -22.71 6.83 -20.84
N SER A 155 -22.66 8.09 -20.40
CA SER A 155 -22.04 8.45 -19.13
C SER A 155 -23.08 8.46 -18.01
N LEU A 156 -22.92 7.59 -17.02
CA LEU A 156 -23.77 7.50 -15.83
C LEU A 156 -23.14 8.36 -14.73
N GLN A 157 -23.85 9.35 -14.20
CA GLN A 157 -23.26 10.28 -13.21
C GLN A 157 -24.21 10.59 -12.04
N PRO A 158 -24.76 9.57 -11.36
CA PRO A 158 -25.74 9.81 -10.31
C PRO A 158 -25.11 10.50 -9.09
N LYS A 159 -25.85 11.43 -8.48
CA LYS A 159 -25.43 12.16 -7.28
C LYS A 159 -26.37 12.00 -6.10
N SER A 160 -27.51 11.34 -6.30
CA SER A 160 -28.53 11.03 -5.31
C SER A 160 -29.03 9.59 -5.49
N LEU A 161 -29.68 9.00 -4.48
CA LEU A 161 -30.35 7.71 -4.64
C LEU A 161 -31.43 7.74 -5.74
N GLN A 162 -32.05 8.91 -5.92
CA GLN A 162 -32.99 9.14 -7.02
C GLN A 162 -32.32 9.00 -8.38
N GLU A 163 -31.20 9.70 -8.59
CA GLU A 163 -30.43 9.59 -9.83
C GLU A 163 -29.83 8.19 -10.01
N VAL A 164 -29.41 7.51 -8.94
CA VAL A 164 -28.98 6.09 -9.01
C VAL A 164 -30.10 5.23 -9.56
N ALA A 165 -31.31 5.34 -9.01
CA ALA A 165 -32.44 4.56 -9.46
C ALA A 165 -32.86 4.90 -10.91
N GLU A 166 -32.67 6.15 -11.33
CA GLU A 166 -32.87 6.58 -12.72
C GLU A 166 -31.85 5.95 -13.67
N THR A 167 -30.59 5.72 -13.25
CA THR A 167 -29.61 5.03 -14.08
C THR A 167 -30.06 3.62 -14.48
N PHE A 168 -30.84 2.92 -13.64
CA PHE A 168 -31.39 1.61 -13.99
C PHE A 168 -32.36 1.69 -15.17
N VAL A 169 -33.12 2.78 -15.24
CA VAL A 169 -34.01 3.09 -16.36
C VAL A 169 -33.19 3.45 -17.58
N THR A 170 -32.20 4.34 -17.45
CA THR A 170 -31.31 4.75 -18.53
C THR A 170 -30.57 3.57 -19.17
N VAL A 171 -29.99 2.68 -18.37
CA VAL A 171 -29.32 1.46 -18.88
C VAL A 171 -30.32 0.61 -19.66
N ALA A 172 -31.52 0.39 -19.12
CA ALA A 172 -32.53 -0.38 -19.82
C ALA A 172 -32.99 0.29 -21.12
N GLU A 173 -33.15 1.61 -21.17
CA GLU A 173 -33.57 2.34 -22.37
C GLU A 173 -32.55 2.26 -23.52
N HIS A 174 -31.26 2.12 -23.20
CA HIS A 174 -30.20 1.94 -24.19
C HIS A 174 -29.99 0.48 -24.60
N CYS A 175 -30.44 -0.47 -23.78
CA CYS A 175 -30.24 -1.88 -24.05
C CYS A 175 -31.46 -2.54 -24.72
N PHE A 176 -32.68 -2.18 -24.33
CA PHE A 176 -33.90 -2.88 -24.76
C PHE A 176 -34.64 -2.18 -25.90
N ASP A 177 -35.24 -2.98 -26.79
CA ASP A 177 -36.08 -2.46 -27.87
C ASP A 177 -37.33 -1.73 -27.33
N LYS A 178 -37.81 -0.72 -28.08
CA LYS A 178 -38.99 0.08 -27.73
C LYS A 178 -40.24 -0.78 -27.46
N SER A 179 -40.39 -1.93 -28.14
CA SER A 179 -41.49 -2.86 -27.89
C SER A 179 -41.50 -3.39 -26.46
N ILE A 180 -40.32 -3.70 -25.89
CA ILE A 180 -40.16 -4.13 -24.50
C ILE A 180 -40.37 -2.95 -23.55
N LEU A 181 -39.81 -1.78 -23.86
CA LEU A 181 -39.90 -0.58 -23.03
C LEU A 181 -41.33 -0.01 -22.94
N ASN A 182 -42.13 -0.17 -24.00
CA ASN A 182 -43.51 0.33 -24.08
C ASN A 182 -44.53 -0.58 -23.36
N CYS A 183 -44.15 -1.74 -22.85
CA CYS A 183 -45.06 -2.66 -22.15
C CYS A 183 -45.45 -2.22 -20.72
N GLY A 184 -45.53 -0.91 -20.44
CA GLY A 184 -45.99 -0.38 -19.16
C GLY A 184 -45.20 -0.93 -17.97
N THR A 185 -45.85 -1.73 -17.12
CA THR A 185 -45.28 -2.37 -15.91
C THR A 185 -44.18 -3.41 -16.21
N ASN A 186 -43.94 -3.74 -17.49
CA ASN A 186 -42.91 -4.70 -17.89
C ASN A 186 -41.59 -4.07 -18.34
N HIS A 187 -41.41 -2.75 -18.19
CA HIS A 187 -40.13 -2.10 -18.45
C HIS A 187 -39.06 -2.60 -17.44
N PRO A 188 -37.98 -3.26 -17.87
CA PRO A 188 -37.00 -3.87 -16.96
C PRO A 188 -36.37 -2.89 -15.97
N GLY A 189 -35.89 -1.74 -16.47
CA GLY A 189 -35.32 -0.68 -15.63
C GLY A 189 -36.29 -0.13 -14.58
N LYS A 190 -37.54 0.16 -14.94
CA LYS A 190 -38.57 0.61 -14.00
C LYS A 190 -38.90 -0.43 -12.94
N ARG A 191 -38.98 -1.72 -13.29
CA ARG A 191 -39.17 -2.79 -12.30
C ARG A 191 -38.02 -2.84 -11.31
N LEU A 192 -36.78 -2.72 -11.80
CA LEU A 192 -35.59 -2.70 -10.94
C LEU A 192 -35.62 -1.49 -9.99
N GLN A 193 -35.92 -0.30 -10.53
CA GLN A 193 -36.14 0.92 -9.75
C GLN A 193 -37.25 0.75 -8.69
N GLU A 194 -38.42 0.23 -9.06
CA GLU A 194 -39.53 -0.02 -8.14
C GLU A 194 -39.14 -1.00 -7.02
N SER A 195 -38.41 -2.07 -7.36
CA SER A 195 -37.93 -3.05 -6.37
C SER A 195 -36.91 -2.44 -5.41
N PHE A 196 -35.99 -1.61 -5.91
CA PHE A 196 -35.01 -0.89 -5.10
C PHE A 196 -35.69 0.04 -4.09
N TRP A 197 -36.64 0.85 -4.54
CA TRP A 197 -37.40 1.73 -3.64
C TRP A 197 -38.23 0.96 -2.63
N LYS A 198 -38.86 -0.12 -3.06
CA LYS A 198 -39.64 -0.98 -2.17
C LYS A 198 -38.77 -1.56 -1.05
N ASP A 199 -37.57 -2.02 -1.36
CA ASP A 199 -36.67 -2.60 -0.37
C ASP A 199 -36.15 -1.53 0.61
N LEU A 200 -35.76 -0.34 0.11
CA LEU A 200 -35.39 0.81 0.94
C LEU A 200 -36.52 1.25 1.88
N GLU A 201 -37.74 1.34 1.36
CA GLU A 201 -38.92 1.75 2.13
C GLU A 201 -39.31 0.68 3.15
N THR A 202 -39.18 -0.61 2.80
CA THR A 202 -39.39 -1.73 3.73
C THR A 202 -38.42 -1.63 4.91
N LEU A 203 -37.14 -1.43 4.63
CA LEU A 203 -36.09 -1.29 5.64
C LEU A 203 -36.33 -0.06 6.53
N ARG A 204 -36.56 1.11 5.92
CA ARG A 204 -36.83 2.36 6.64
C ARG A 204 -38.02 2.22 7.58
N ASN A 205 -39.13 1.65 7.11
CA ASN A 205 -40.33 1.45 7.91
C ASN A 205 -40.08 0.49 9.09
N ALA A 206 -39.30 -0.57 8.87
CA ALA A 206 -38.91 -1.49 9.93
C ALA A 206 -38.07 -0.79 11.01
N ILE A 207 -37.11 0.05 10.61
CA ILE A 207 -36.28 0.83 11.54
C ILE A 207 -37.13 1.86 12.30
N GLU A 208 -37.94 2.66 11.61
CA GLU A 208 -38.82 3.68 12.21
C GLU A 208 -39.85 3.09 13.19
N ALA A 209 -40.35 1.89 12.91
CA ALA A 209 -41.31 1.21 13.78
C ALA A 209 -40.68 0.67 15.08
N ASN A 210 -39.40 0.29 15.03
CA ASN A 210 -38.73 -0.41 16.13
C ASN A 210 -37.76 0.46 16.93
N ARG A 211 -37.34 1.61 16.40
CA ARG A 211 -36.44 2.53 17.14
C ARG A 211 -37.14 3.19 18.32
N ASP A 212 -36.37 3.48 19.36
CA ASP A 212 -36.85 4.28 20.49
C ASP A 212 -37.04 5.75 20.05
N LYS A 213 -38.30 6.15 19.90
CA LYS A 213 -38.68 7.51 19.48
C LYS A 213 -38.48 8.57 20.56
N THR A 214 -38.13 8.17 21.79
CA THR A 214 -37.77 9.11 22.86
C THR A 214 -36.33 9.60 22.73
N LEU A 215 -35.49 8.88 21.97
CA LEU A 215 -34.12 9.25 21.65
C LEU A 215 -34.05 9.97 20.30
N SER A 216 -33.05 10.84 20.15
CA SER A 216 -32.70 11.38 18.83
C SER A 216 -32.16 10.27 17.91
N LYS A 217 -32.15 10.52 16.60
CA LYS A 217 -31.44 9.65 15.67
C LYS A 217 -29.96 9.55 16.09
N PRO A 218 -29.32 8.36 16.03
CA PRO A 218 -27.89 8.25 16.30
C PRO A 218 -27.07 9.03 15.28
N LYS A 219 -25.97 9.63 15.72
CA LYS A 219 -25.02 10.34 14.85
C LYS A 219 -23.95 9.38 14.35
N LEU A 220 -23.92 9.09 13.06
CA LEU A 220 -22.93 8.21 12.45
C LEU A 220 -21.98 9.00 11.54
N LEU A 221 -20.69 8.72 11.64
CA LEU A 221 -19.69 9.19 10.69
C LEU A 221 -19.40 8.09 9.67
N MET A 222 -19.66 8.34 8.38
CA MET A 222 -19.21 7.46 7.29
C MET A 222 -17.97 8.05 6.64
N LEU A 223 -16.87 7.28 6.61
CA LEU A 223 -15.61 7.64 5.97
C LEU A 223 -15.41 6.80 4.71
N GLU A 224 -15.24 7.50 3.59
CA GLU A 224 -14.93 6.91 2.27
C GLU A 224 -13.42 6.93 1.97
N TRP A 225 -12.63 7.58 2.83
CA TRP A 225 -11.17 7.60 2.78
C TRP A 225 -10.62 8.02 4.14
N LEU A 226 -9.44 7.56 4.53
CA LEU A 226 -8.80 7.87 5.83
C LEU A 226 -7.61 8.83 5.72
N SER A 227 -6.89 8.84 4.60
CA SER A 227 -5.66 9.64 4.46
C SER A 227 -5.58 10.38 3.11
N PRO A 228 -5.92 11.68 3.07
CA PRO A 228 -6.60 12.46 4.12
C PRO A 228 -8.07 12.02 4.27
N PRO A 229 -8.76 12.28 5.40
CA PRO A 229 -10.09 11.71 5.59
C PRO A 229 -11.15 12.40 4.72
N PHE A 230 -12.02 11.60 4.10
CA PHE A 230 -13.18 12.06 3.33
C PHE A 230 -14.46 11.52 3.96
N SER A 231 -15.45 12.38 4.18
CA SER A 231 -16.79 11.90 4.55
C SER A 231 -17.60 11.52 3.32
N GLY A 232 -18.60 10.66 3.53
CA GLY A 232 -19.59 10.29 2.52
C GLY A 232 -20.18 11.50 1.78
N GLY A 233 -20.21 11.41 0.46
CA GLY A 233 -20.84 12.38 -0.43
C GLY A 233 -21.97 11.75 -1.26
N HIS A 234 -22.39 12.46 -2.30
CA HIS A 234 -23.40 12.00 -3.27
C HIS A 234 -24.66 11.43 -2.59
N TRP A 235 -24.99 10.17 -2.87
CA TRP A 235 -26.17 9.46 -2.37
C TRP A 235 -26.03 8.95 -0.94
N VAL A 236 -24.84 9.02 -0.30
CA VAL A 236 -24.63 8.50 1.06
C VAL A 236 -25.51 9.22 2.09
N HIS A 237 -25.80 10.51 1.88
CA HIS A 237 -26.72 11.23 2.76
C HIS A 237 -28.17 10.74 2.62
N ASP A 238 -28.63 10.46 1.40
CA ASP A 238 -29.95 9.85 1.18
C ASP A 238 -30.00 8.46 1.84
N MET A 239 -28.91 7.68 1.72
CA MET A 239 -28.79 6.38 2.40
C MET A 239 -28.90 6.52 3.93
N MET A 240 -28.23 7.49 4.54
CA MET A 240 -28.33 7.77 5.98
C MET A 240 -29.76 8.15 6.38
N ASP A 241 -30.47 8.91 5.54
CA ASP A 241 -31.87 9.27 5.78
C ASP A 241 -32.79 8.04 5.77
N TYR A 242 -32.63 7.13 4.80
CA TYR A 242 -33.34 5.85 4.77
C TYR A 242 -32.95 4.93 5.94
N ALA A 243 -31.68 4.96 6.36
CA ALA A 243 -31.19 4.24 7.54
C ALA A 243 -31.71 4.85 8.86
N CYS A 244 -32.39 6.00 8.80
CA CYS A 244 -32.88 6.73 9.95
C CYS A 244 -31.77 7.25 10.88
N VAL A 245 -30.62 7.57 10.32
CA VAL A 245 -29.40 8.00 11.01
C VAL A 245 -29.14 9.48 10.74
N GLU A 246 -28.53 10.19 11.69
CA GLU A 246 -28.03 11.55 11.48
C GLU A 246 -26.55 11.49 11.09
N SER A 247 -26.12 12.27 10.08
CA SER A 247 -24.69 12.35 9.74
C SER A 247 -23.95 13.17 10.81
N ALA A 248 -22.83 12.65 11.30
CA ALA A 248 -21.98 13.36 12.26
C ALA A 248 -21.32 14.61 11.63
N MET A 249 -21.11 14.61 10.32
CA MET A 249 -20.62 15.76 9.58
C MET A 249 -21.81 16.44 8.89
N PRO A 250 -21.99 17.76 9.06
CA PRO A 250 -23.12 18.46 8.45
C PRO A 250 -23.07 18.27 6.94
N ALA A 251 -24.20 17.86 6.36
CA ALA A 251 -24.36 17.78 4.93
C ALA A 251 -23.95 19.12 4.32
N THR A 252 -22.99 19.10 3.40
CA THR A 252 -22.70 20.31 2.60
C THR A 252 -23.83 20.59 1.61
N GLY A 253 -24.89 19.77 1.61
CA GLY A 253 -26.04 19.71 0.71
C GLY A 253 -26.16 18.28 0.15
N SER A 254 -27.38 17.78 -0.10
CA SER A 254 -27.54 16.56 -0.91
C SER A 254 -26.92 16.78 -2.30
N ASN A 255 -26.38 15.72 -2.91
CA ASN A 255 -25.81 15.73 -4.27
C ASN A 255 -24.45 16.43 -4.42
N LYS A 256 -23.67 16.60 -3.33
CA LYS A 256 -22.30 17.13 -3.40
C LYS A 256 -21.24 16.04 -3.31
N LYS A 257 -20.10 16.25 -3.99
CA LYS A 257 -18.94 15.35 -3.92
C LYS A 257 -18.49 15.16 -2.47
N SER A 258 -17.92 13.99 -2.19
CA SER A 258 -17.33 13.63 -0.90
C SER A 258 -16.32 14.71 -0.47
N PRO A 259 -16.57 15.44 0.63
CA PRO A 259 -15.67 16.51 1.05
C PRO A 259 -14.49 15.92 1.84
N CYS A 260 -13.29 16.40 1.54
CA CYS A 260 -12.15 16.19 2.43
C CYS A 260 -12.39 16.97 3.73
N ILE A 261 -12.27 16.29 4.86
CA ILE A 261 -12.51 16.83 6.18
C ILE A 261 -11.23 16.77 7.02
N SER A 262 -11.21 17.47 8.15
CA SER A 262 -10.06 17.41 9.06
C SER A 262 -10.33 16.47 10.22
N TRP A 263 -9.30 15.77 10.69
CA TRP A 263 -9.37 14.98 11.93
C TRP A 263 -9.84 15.81 13.13
N SER A 264 -9.54 17.12 13.17
CA SER A 264 -10.07 18.01 14.23
C SER A 264 -11.59 18.17 14.14
N ASN A 265 -12.16 18.29 12.94
CA ASN A 265 -13.60 18.39 12.77
C ASN A 265 -14.30 17.08 13.13
N ILE A 266 -13.71 15.94 12.75
CA ILE A 266 -14.18 14.60 13.14
C ILE A 266 -14.26 14.49 14.67
N THR A 267 -13.20 14.86 15.40
CA THR A 267 -13.22 14.84 16.87
C THR A 267 -14.29 15.76 17.45
N LYS A 268 -14.52 16.94 16.85
CA LYS A 268 -15.53 17.90 17.31
C LYS A 268 -16.97 17.44 17.02
N SER A 269 -17.18 16.64 15.98
CA SER A 269 -18.51 16.13 15.64
C SER A 269 -19.07 15.14 16.65
N ASP A 270 -18.22 14.49 17.45
CA ASP A 270 -18.59 13.53 18.50
C ASP A 270 -19.62 12.48 18.02
N PRO A 271 -19.26 11.66 17.01
CA PRO A 271 -20.14 10.63 16.49
C PRO A 271 -20.45 9.55 17.55
N ASP A 272 -21.65 8.95 17.46
CA ASP A 272 -22.03 7.75 18.23
C ASP A 272 -21.37 6.49 17.65
N GLY A 273 -21.06 6.48 16.35
CA GLY A 273 -20.37 5.39 15.64
C GLY A 273 -19.61 5.89 14.41
N VAL A 274 -18.57 5.18 14.01
CA VAL A 274 -17.82 5.42 12.76
C VAL A 274 -17.88 4.18 11.89
N LEU A 275 -18.27 4.35 10.64
CA LEU A 275 -18.18 3.32 9.60
C LEU A 275 -17.12 3.73 8.57
N VAL A 276 -16.19 2.83 8.29
CA VAL A 276 -15.16 2.98 7.26
C VAL A 276 -15.48 2.05 6.10
N GLY A 277 -15.73 2.63 4.92
CA GLY A 277 -15.98 1.89 3.69
C GLY A 277 -15.30 2.62 2.54
N CYS A 278 -13.98 2.53 2.48
CA CYS A 278 -13.23 3.23 1.44
C CYS A 278 -13.47 2.57 0.08
N CYS A 279 -13.65 3.40 -0.95
CA CYS A 279 -13.74 2.94 -2.33
C CYS A 279 -12.43 2.28 -2.78
N GLY A 280 -12.53 1.24 -3.59
CA GLY A 280 -11.40 0.45 -4.10
C GLY A 280 -10.84 -0.59 -3.14
N PHE A 281 -11.36 -0.72 -1.90
CA PHE A 281 -10.80 -1.63 -0.89
C PHE A 281 -11.79 -2.69 -0.41
N SER A 282 -11.26 -3.89 -0.16
CA SER A 282 -12.02 -4.98 0.47
C SER A 282 -12.36 -4.67 1.92
N LEU A 283 -13.27 -5.46 2.50
CA LEU A 283 -13.60 -5.41 3.92
C LEU A 283 -12.34 -5.55 4.79
N GLU A 284 -11.48 -6.52 4.48
CA GLU A 284 -10.27 -6.82 5.25
C GLU A 284 -9.34 -5.60 5.28
N ARG A 285 -9.13 -4.97 4.12
CA ARG A 285 -8.29 -3.78 4.02
C ARG A 285 -8.89 -2.59 4.76
N ASN A 286 -10.20 -2.35 4.63
CA ASN A 286 -10.88 -1.31 5.40
C ASN A 286 -10.78 -1.54 6.91
N ALA A 287 -10.86 -2.78 7.37
CA ALA A 287 -10.70 -3.14 8.78
C ALA A 287 -9.26 -2.89 9.26
N GLU A 288 -8.26 -3.34 8.51
CA GLU A 288 -6.84 -3.12 8.83
C GLU A 288 -6.48 -1.63 8.92
N ASP A 289 -6.85 -0.84 7.92
CA ASP A 289 -6.58 0.60 7.91
C ASP A 289 -7.32 1.31 9.06
N SER A 290 -8.51 0.84 9.41
CA SER A 290 -9.26 1.34 10.57
C SER A 290 -8.56 1.02 11.89
N ARG A 291 -8.04 -0.20 12.08
CA ARG A 291 -7.28 -0.58 13.29
C ARG A 291 -6.02 0.26 13.46
N ALA A 292 -5.37 0.62 12.34
CA ALA A 292 -4.15 1.43 12.31
C ALA A 292 -4.40 2.93 12.54
N THR A 293 -5.65 3.40 12.43
CA THR A 293 -5.98 4.83 12.51
C THR A 293 -6.04 5.32 13.97
N GLN A 294 -4.92 5.85 14.45
CA GLN A 294 -4.76 6.32 15.83
C GLN A 294 -5.74 7.44 16.23
N GLN A 295 -6.21 8.23 15.27
CA GLN A 295 -7.14 9.34 15.49
C GLN A 295 -8.49 8.86 16.03
N PHE A 296 -8.88 7.59 15.79
CA PHE A 296 -10.12 7.02 16.31
C PHE A 296 -10.14 6.88 17.83
N HIS A 297 -8.99 6.77 18.50
CA HIS A 297 -8.97 6.75 19.99
C HIS A 297 -9.41 8.05 20.64
N LYS A 298 -9.45 9.15 19.87
CA LYS A 298 -9.96 10.44 20.35
C LYS A 298 -11.49 10.48 20.36
N LEU A 299 -12.14 9.46 19.80
CA LEU A 299 -13.59 9.35 19.69
C LEU A 299 -14.12 8.39 20.76
N ARG A 300 -15.38 8.60 21.17
CA ARG A 300 -16.12 7.69 22.06
C ARG A 300 -16.96 6.67 21.27
N ALA A 301 -16.81 6.70 19.95
CA ALA A 301 -17.60 5.97 18.98
C ALA A 301 -17.13 4.53 18.84
N ASP A 302 -18.08 3.63 18.60
CA ASP A 302 -17.77 2.28 18.10
C ASP A 302 -17.30 2.39 16.64
N ILE A 303 -16.25 1.63 16.28
CA ILE A 303 -15.62 1.70 14.95
C ILE A 303 -15.99 0.44 14.17
N PHE A 304 -16.39 0.61 12.91
CA PHE A 304 -16.79 -0.45 12.00
C PHE A 304 -16.08 -0.30 10.66
N ALA A 305 -15.86 -1.42 9.98
CA ALA A 305 -15.38 -1.46 8.60
C ALA A 305 -16.32 -2.30 7.74
N CYS A 306 -16.50 -1.91 6.48
CA CYS A 306 -17.31 -2.65 5.52
C CYS A 306 -16.64 -2.79 4.15
N ASP A 307 -17.20 -3.64 3.29
CA ASP A 307 -16.96 -3.55 1.85
C ASP A 307 -17.50 -2.20 1.33
N GLY A 308 -16.58 -1.30 1.00
CA GLY A 308 -16.90 0.05 0.49
C GLY A 308 -17.34 0.04 -0.97
N ASN A 309 -16.87 -0.95 -1.76
CA ASN A 309 -17.16 -1.06 -3.18
C ASN A 309 -18.64 -1.37 -3.41
N SER A 310 -19.08 -2.52 -2.92
CA SER A 310 -20.40 -3.06 -3.21
C SER A 310 -21.53 -2.24 -2.60
N TYR A 311 -21.31 -1.68 -1.40
CA TYR A 311 -22.40 -1.15 -0.58
C TYR A 311 -22.46 0.37 -0.50
N PHE A 312 -21.42 1.10 -0.93
CA PHE A 312 -21.36 2.56 -0.80
C PHE A 312 -20.87 3.26 -2.06
N ALA A 313 -19.80 2.79 -2.68
CA ALA A 313 -19.14 3.47 -3.79
C ALA A 313 -19.79 3.19 -5.16
N GLN A 314 -20.40 2.01 -5.34
CA GLN A 314 -21.00 1.64 -6.62
C GLN A 314 -22.52 1.94 -6.64
N PRO A 315 -23.02 2.77 -7.59
CA PRO A 315 -24.44 3.11 -7.70
C PRO A 315 -25.28 1.95 -8.25
N THR A 316 -25.53 0.94 -7.43
CA THR A 316 -26.23 -0.30 -7.80
C THR A 316 -27.41 -0.59 -6.86
N PRO A 317 -28.28 -1.57 -7.17
CA PRO A 317 -29.32 -2.01 -6.24
C PRO A 317 -28.77 -2.49 -4.88
N LEU A 318 -27.48 -2.83 -4.77
CA LEU A 318 -26.84 -3.27 -3.52
C LEU A 318 -26.75 -2.16 -2.46
N LEU A 319 -26.96 -0.89 -2.83
CA LEU A 319 -26.98 0.22 -1.87
C LEU A 319 -28.05 0.02 -0.78
N VAL A 320 -29.09 -0.79 -1.01
CA VAL A 320 -30.04 -1.16 0.05
C VAL A 320 -29.36 -1.88 1.23
N HIS A 321 -28.37 -2.71 0.94
CA HIS A 321 -27.56 -3.37 1.97
C HIS A 321 -26.63 -2.38 2.67
N GLY A 322 -26.10 -1.40 1.94
CA GLY A 322 -25.38 -0.27 2.55
C GLY A 322 -26.23 0.51 3.55
N VAL A 323 -27.51 0.76 3.23
CA VAL A 323 -28.48 1.36 4.18
C VAL A 323 -28.69 0.47 5.40
N ALA A 324 -28.80 -0.84 5.23
CA ALA A 324 -28.92 -1.79 6.34
C ALA A 324 -27.66 -1.83 7.21
N ILE A 325 -26.48 -1.72 6.61
CA ILE A 325 -25.19 -1.63 7.31
C ILE A 325 -25.09 -0.35 8.13
N LEU A 326 -25.44 0.81 7.56
CA LEU A 326 -25.49 2.10 8.27
C LEU A 326 -26.38 2.00 9.51
N ALA A 327 -27.60 1.45 9.34
CA ALA A 327 -28.54 1.29 10.44
C ALA A 327 -28.01 0.31 11.51
N THR A 328 -27.41 -0.81 11.08
CA THR A 328 -26.79 -1.78 11.99
C THR A 328 -25.72 -1.13 12.85
N CYS A 329 -24.81 -0.34 12.26
CA CYS A 329 -23.75 0.36 13.00
C CYS A 329 -24.32 1.39 13.98
N ALA A 330 -25.34 2.13 13.59
CA ALA A 330 -25.94 3.19 14.39
C ALA A 330 -26.78 2.67 15.58
N TYR A 331 -27.43 1.51 15.44
CA TYR A 331 -28.41 1.01 16.40
C TYR A 331 -27.93 -0.18 17.25
N GLN A 332 -26.61 -0.33 17.47
CA GLN A 332 -26.03 -1.40 18.30
C GLN A 332 -26.65 -1.54 19.69
N LYS A 333 -27.10 -0.43 20.28
CA LYS A 333 -27.72 -0.38 21.61
C LYS A 333 -29.24 -0.62 21.59
N GLN A 334 -29.84 -0.90 20.44
CA GLN A 334 -31.28 -1.13 20.26
C GLN A 334 -31.56 -2.49 19.58
N PRO A 335 -31.52 -3.61 20.33
CA PRO A 335 -31.65 -4.97 19.77
C PRO A 335 -32.91 -5.21 18.94
N ARG A 336 -34.01 -4.50 19.24
CA ARG A 336 -35.27 -4.58 18.45
C ARG A 336 -35.09 -4.06 17.03
N VAL A 337 -34.29 -3.01 16.84
CA VAL A 337 -33.99 -2.46 15.52
C VAL A 337 -33.11 -3.45 14.74
N LEU A 338 -32.07 -3.98 15.37
CA LEU A 338 -31.19 -4.98 14.75
C LEU A 338 -31.95 -6.23 14.30
N GLN A 339 -32.87 -6.73 15.15
CA GLN A 339 -33.73 -7.85 14.80
C GLN A 339 -34.67 -7.53 13.63
N ALA A 340 -35.20 -6.30 13.56
CA ALA A 340 -36.05 -5.87 12.46
C ALA A 340 -35.28 -5.77 11.13
N ILE A 341 -34.03 -5.28 11.17
CA ILE A 341 -33.13 -5.25 10.00
C ILE A 341 -32.85 -6.68 9.51
N ASP A 342 -32.52 -7.61 10.42
CA ASP A 342 -32.26 -9.01 10.08
C ASP A 342 -33.47 -9.66 9.36
N GLN A 343 -34.68 -9.36 9.83
CA GLN A 343 -35.91 -9.83 9.18
C GLN A 343 -36.10 -9.24 7.77
N CYS A 344 -35.65 -8.01 7.51
CA CYS A 344 -35.77 -7.38 6.20
C CYS A 344 -34.97 -8.08 5.11
N TYR A 345 -33.82 -8.71 5.42
CA TYR A 345 -33.00 -9.40 4.40
C TYR A 345 -33.76 -10.52 3.68
N GLN A 346 -34.77 -11.12 4.32
CA GLN A 346 -35.60 -12.17 3.70
C GLN A 346 -36.55 -11.62 2.62
N PHE A 347 -36.79 -10.31 2.63
CA PHE A 347 -37.71 -9.63 1.73
C PHE A 347 -37.01 -8.83 0.64
N PHE A 348 -35.70 -8.57 0.78
CA PHE A 348 -34.94 -7.87 -0.24
C PHE A 348 -34.94 -8.64 -1.56
N THR A 349 -35.23 -7.90 -2.62
CA THR A 349 -35.23 -8.42 -3.99
C THR A 349 -33.82 -8.62 -4.51
N THR A 350 -32.88 -7.78 -4.06
CA THR A 350 -31.44 -7.91 -4.37
C THR A 350 -30.78 -8.75 -3.27
N PRO A 351 -30.23 -9.94 -3.60
CA PRO A 351 -29.54 -10.76 -2.60
C PRO A 351 -28.27 -10.06 -2.10
N LEU A 352 -27.85 -10.41 -0.88
CA LEU A 352 -26.51 -10.09 -0.40
C LEU A 352 -25.47 -10.84 -1.25
N ILE A 353 -24.35 -10.18 -1.57
CA ILE A 353 -23.16 -10.87 -2.08
C ILE A 353 -22.50 -11.60 -0.91
N PRO A 354 -22.21 -12.91 -1.01
CA PRO A 354 -21.49 -13.63 0.03
C PRO A 354 -20.09 -13.02 0.18
N SER A 355 -19.76 -12.51 1.37
CA SER A 355 -18.38 -12.12 1.71
C SER A 355 -17.78 -13.10 2.73
N SER A 356 -16.49 -12.98 3.02
CA SER A 356 -15.80 -13.71 4.10
C SER A 356 -16.50 -13.55 5.48
N SER A 357 -17.29 -12.48 5.67
CA SER A 357 -18.20 -12.26 6.78
C SER A 357 -19.68 -12.31 6.36
N ALA A 358 -20.58 -12.67 7.27
CA ALA A 358 -22.01 -12.88 6.96
C ALA A 358 -22.77 -11.65 6.41
N MET A 359 -22.22 -10.43 6.47
CA MET A 359 -22.84 -9.20 5.96
C MET A 359 -21.85 -8.19 5.32
N GLY A 360 -20.58 -8.55 5.07
CA GLY A 360 -19.59 -7.59 4.58
C GLY A 360 -19.28 -6.45 5.56
N LEU A 361 -19.40 -6.72 6.86
CA LEU A 361 -19.28 -5.75 7.96
C LEU A 361 -18.50 -6.38 9.13
N GLU A 362 -17.56 -5.62 9.69
CA GLU A 362 -16.76 -6.01 10.86
C GLU A 362 -16.71 -4.89 11.91
N GLY A 363 -16.82 -5.25 13.19
CA GLY A 363 -16.51 -4.34 14.30
C GLY A 363 -15.00 -4.28 14.54
N VAL A 364 -14.44 -3.07 14.60
CA VAL A 364 -13.00 -2.83 14.64
C VAL A 364 -12.54 -2.55 16.07
N THR A 365 -11.62 -3.38 16.56
CA THR A 365 -10.87 -3.11 17.80
C THR A 365 -9.60 -2.34 17.46
N LEU A 366 -9.49 -1.10 17.93
CA LEU A 366 -8.35 -0.22 17.64
C LEU A 366 -7.05 -0.73 18.27
N ASN A 367 -5.93 -0.55 17.55
CA ASN A 367 -4.59 -0.83 18.06
C ASN A 367 -4.26 0.08 19.25
N PRO A 368 -3.63 -0.36 20.35
CA PRO A 368 -3.41 0.48 21.53
C PRO A 368 -2.71 1.82 21.23
N LEU A 369 -3.16 2.91 21.90
CA LEU A 369 -2.43 4.19 21.87
C LEU A 369 -1.07 4.05 22.54
N PRO A 370 -0.01 4.64 21.98
CA PRO A 370 1.29 4.71 22.64
C PRO A 370 1.20 5.60 23.90
N THR A 371 1.63 5.10 25.05
CA THR A 371 1.56 5.83 26.33
C THR A 371 2.71 6.81 26.49
N ASN A 372 2.40 8.12 26.57
CA ASN A 372 3.38 9.21 26.75
C ASN A 372 3.91 9.33 28.19
N GLY A 373 5.23 9.33 28.35
CA GLY A 373 5.95 9.88 29.51
C GLY A 373 6.18 11.39 29.35
N ASN A 374 6.07 12.15 30.46
CA ASN A 374 6.06 13.62 30.49
C ASN A 374 7.45 14.29 30.51
N ASN A 375 7.47 15.51 29.93
CA ASN A 375 8.41 16.65 30.02
C ASN A 375 9.73 16.53 29.21
N ASP A 376 10.11 17.48 28.34
CA ASP A 376 10.08 18.93 28.55
C ASP A 376 9.99 19.74 27.23
N LYS A 377 9.41 20.95 27.30
CA LYS A 377 9.27 21.89 26.17
C LYS A 377 10.51 22.76 26.02
N SER A 378 11.13 22.80 24.83
CA SER A 378 11.43 24.06 24.12
C SER A 378 12.25 23.84 22.83
N VAL A 379 12.05 24.79 21.91
CA VAL A 379 12.79 25.04 20.65
C VAL A 379 12.31 24.25 19.42
N SER A 380 11.24 24.77 18.82
CA SER A 380 11.00 24.66 17.38
C SER A 380 11.93 25.60 16.63
N ASN A 381 12.67 25.08 15.65
CA ASN A 381 12.89 25.74 14.36
C ASN A 381 13.25 24.70 13.29
N SER A 382 12.58 24.85 12.15
CA SER A 382 12.64 24.07 10.92
C SER A 382 14.03 23.96 10.26
N ILE A 383 14.29 22.85 9.58
CA ILE A 383 14.83 22.74 8.19
C ILE A 383 14.47 21.34 7.64
N ALA A 384 14.16 21.28 6.36
CA ALA A 384 13.74 20.12 5.58
C ALA A 384 14.87 19.08 5.39
N GLY A 385 14.48 17.82 5.17
CA GLY A 385 15.36 16.72 4.80
C GLY A 385 15.59 15.74 5.94
N ILE A 386 15.09 14.51 5.76
CA ILE A 386 15.09 13.37 6.69
C ILE A 386 14.00 13.46 7.77
N VAL A 387 12.78 13.09 7.39
CA VAL A 387 11.77 12.65 8.36
C VAL A 387 12.11 11.21 8.70
N ASP A 388 12.67 11.01 9.91
CA ASP A 388 12.71 9.71 10.56
C ASP A 388 11.25 9.26 10.75
N VAL A 389 10.83 8.30 9.93
CA VAL A 389 9.48 7.72 9.94
C VAL A 389 9.42 6.70 11.07
N GLU A 390 8.56 7.03 12.05
CA GLU A 390 7.86 6.12 12.96
C GLU A 390 8.67 5.49 14.10
N ASP A 391 8.59 6.13 15.27
CA ASP A 391 8.76 5.45 16.54
C ASP A 391 7.71 5.91 17.57
N LEU A 392 6.70 5.08 17.79
CA LEU A 392 5.84 5.13 18.97
C LEU A 392 5.61 3.69 19.49
N GLY A 393 6.23 3.43 20.64
CA GLY A 393 6.33 2.19 21.43
C GLY A 393 5.10 1.28 21.57
N ASN A 394 5.27 -0.02 21.32
CA ASN A 394 4.59 -1.10 22.07
C ASN A 394 5.64 -1.85 22.90
N GLY A 395 5.81 -1.43 24.16
CA GLY A 395 6.91 -1.75 25.10
C GLY A 395 7.09 -3.20 25.56
N TYR A 396 6.95 -4.20 24.68
CA TYR A 396 7.22 -5.60 25.05
C TYR A 396 8.70 -5.83 25.41
N TYR A 397 9.61 -4.98 24.92
CA TYR A 397 11.04 -5.06 25.25
C TYR A 397 11.32 -4.64 26.69
N GLU A 398 10.70 -3.58 27.19
CA GLU A 398 10.82 -3.18 28.59
C GLU A 398 10.16 -4.20 29.52
N LEU A 399 9.02 -4.76 29.13
CA LEU A 399 8.38 -5.86 29.86
C LEU A 399 9.26 -7.11 29.89
N HIS A 400 9.92 -7.42 28.77
CA HIS A 400 10.91 -8.49 28.68
C HIS A 400 12.11 -8.20 29.60
N GLN A 401 12.72 -7.02 29.50
CA GLN A 401 13.87 -6.64 30.33
C GLN A 401 13.52 -6.68 31.82
N LYS A 402 12.38 -6.10 32.20
CA LYS A 402 11.87 -6.15 33.57
C LYS A 402 11.62 -7.59 34.02
N ALA A 403 11.02 -8.43 33.18
CA ALA A 403 10.83 -9.83 33.49
C ALA A 403 12.17 -10.57 33.65
N CYS A 404 13.18 -10.27 32.82
CA CYS A 404 14.53 -10.83 32.94
C CYS A 404 15.24 -10.36 34.22
N GLN A 405 15.14 -9.07 34.57
CA GLN A 405 15.68 -8.50 35.81
C GLN A 405 15.04 -9.16 37.05
N GLU A 406 13.74 -9.42 37.00
CA GLU A 406 12.97 -10.13 38.04
C GLU A 406 13.13 -11.67 37.97
N GLN A 407 13.99 -12.21 37.10
CA GLN A 407 14.22 -13.65 36.89
C GLN A 407 12.96 -14.45 36.50
N LYS A 408 11.96 -13.80 35.90
CA LYS A 408 10.74 -14.42 35.38
C LYS A 408 11.02 -15.11 34.05
N THR A 409 10.39 -16.26 33.84
CA THR A 409 10.54 -17.10 32.63
C THR A 409 9.59 -16.69 31.48
N THR A 410 8.60 -15.85 31.77
CA THR A 410 7.64 -15.38 30.76
C THR A 410 7.14 -13.98 31.11
N TYR A 411 6.65 -13.25 30.11
CA TYR A 411 5.83 -12.05 30.28
C TYR A 411 4.63 -12.12 29.33
N ILE A 412 3.60 -11.31 29.58
CA ILE A 412 2.45 -11.21 28.68
C ILE A 412 2.76 -10.16 27.63
N ASP A 413 2.70 -10.54 26.36
CA ASP A 413 2.83 -9.61 25.25
C ASP A 413 1.61 -8.68 25.22
N PRO A 414 1.80 -7.36 25.42
CA PRO A 414 0.69 -6.41 25.44
C PRO A 414 0.01 -6.26 24.08
N ALA A 415 0.68 -6.62 22.98
CA ALA A 415 0.13 -6.52 21.63
C ALA A 415 -0.71 -7.74 21.22
N THR A 416 -0.30 -8.95 21.63
CA THR A 416 -0.99 -10.19 21.24
C THR A 416 -1.75 -10.88 22.38
N GLY A 417 -1.55 -10.45 23.63
CA GLY A 417 -2.08 -11.10 24.83
C GLY A 417 -1.44 -12.46 25.15
N TYR A 418 -0.47 -12.92 24.34
CA TYR A 418 0.16 -14.23 24.52
C TYR A 418 1.23 -14.20 25.60
N GLN A 419 1.38 -15.32 26.29
CA GLN A 419 2.50 -15.55 27.18
C GLN A 419 3.77 -15.83 26.37
N VAL A 420 4.72 -14.91 26.41
CA VAL A 420 5.99 -14.97 25.67
C VAL A 420 7.11 -15.38 26.61
N PHE A 421 7.89 -16.38 26.21
CA PHE A 421 9.08 -16.81 26.94
C PHE A 421 10.16 -15.73 26.93
N THR A 422 10.72 -15.45 28.11
CA THR A 422 11.86 -14.53 28.27
C THR A 422 13.17 -15.21 27.89
N GLU A 423 14.22 -14.41 27.79
CA GLU A 423 15.58 -14.89 27.56
C GLU A 423 16.01 -15.81 28.71
N VAL A 424 15.62 -15.50 29.95
CA VAL A 424 15.85 -16.34 31.13
C VAL A 424 15.28 -17.75 30.94
N ALA A 425 14.07 -17.90 30.40
CA ALA A 425 13.51 -19.22 30.11
C ALA A 425 14.31 -19.98 29.06
N HIS A 426 14.82 -19.29 28.06
CA HIS A 426 15.65 -19.90 27.02
C HIS A 426 17.06 -20.24 27.52
N ARG A 427 17.65 -19.42 28.39
CA ARG A 427 18.93 -19.72 29.07
C ARG A 427 18.79 -20.92 30.00
N ASN A 428 17.73 -21.00 30.80
CA ASN A 428 17.42 -22.17 31.63
C ASN A 428 17.24 -23.46 30.82
N ARG A 429 16.74 -23.34 29.57
CA ARG A 429 16.62 -24.47 28.64
C ARG A 429 17.99 -24.97 28.12
N GLY A 430 19.02 -24.13 28.12
CA GLY A 430 20.39 -24.48 27.70
C GLY A 430 20.62 -24.69 26.19
N LYS A 431 19.58 -24.62 25.33
CA LYS A 431 19.72 -24.77 23.87
C LYS A 431 18.60 -24.09 23.07
N CYS A 432 18.89 -23.74 21.81
CA CYS A 432 17.88 -23.31 20.83
C CYS A 432 16.94 -24.47 20.48
N CYS A 433 15.63 -24.25 20.49
CA CYS A 433 14.64 -25.31 20.17
C CYS A 433 14.30 -25.41 18.67
N GLY A 434 14.75 -24.46 17.83
CA GLY A 434 14.46 -24.45 16.40
C GLY A 434 13.11 -23.87 15.99
N SER A 435 12.36 -23.28 16.93
CA SER A 435 10.98 -22.79 16.71
C SER A 435 10.85 -21.30 16.38
N GLY A 436 11.95 -20.55 16.16
CA GLY A 436 11.86 -19.11 15.89
C GLY A 436 11.45 -18.26 17.11
N CYS A 437 11.83 -18.66 18.33
CA CYS A 437 11.40 -17.97 19.55
C CYS A 437 11.80 -16.49 19.55
N ARG A 438 10.89 -15.61 19.99
CA ARG A 438 11.08 -14.16 19.98
C ARG A 438 12.40 -13.75 20.64
N HIS A 439 12.68 -14.20 21.87
CA HIS A 439 13.85 -13.78 22.66
C HIS A 439 14.96 -14.84 22.75
N CYS A 440 15.26 -15.54 21.65
CA CYS A 440 16.23 -16.63 21.65
C CYS A 440 17.68 -16.12 21.84
N PRO A 441 18.38 -16.43 22.96
CA PRO A 441 19.76 -15.96 23.22
C PRO A 441 20.84 -16.71 22.42
N TYR A 442 20.43 -17.62 21.55
CA TYR A 442 21.31 -18.54 20.83
C TYR A 442 21.31 -18.27 19.32
N ASN A 443 21.06 -17.03 18.87
CA ASN A 443 21.08 -16.63 17.46
C ASN A 443 20.30 -17.57 16.52
N HIS A 444 19.19 -18.08 17.06
CA HIS A 444 18.30 -19.04 16.40
C HIS A 444 19.04 -20.19 15.69
N VAL A 445 20.17 -20.66 16.22
CA VAL A 445 21.08 -21.61 15.53
C VAL A 445 20.41 -22.89 15.01
N ASN A 446 19.32 -23.33 15.66
CA ASN A 446 18.59 -24.54 15.27
C ASN A 446 17.34 -24.27 14.40
N VAL A 447 17.08 -23.02 14.02
CA VAL A 447 15.96 -22.65 13.14
C VAL A 447 16.38 -22.87 11.68
N LYS A 448 15.70 -23.78 10.98
CA LYS A 448 16.05 -24.16 9.60
C LYS A 448 15.73 -23.08 8.57
N ASP A 449 14.65 -22.34 8.78
CA ASP A 449 14.18 -21.26 7.91
C ASP A 449 14.20 -19.95 8.70
N LYS A 450 15.40 -19.41 8.92
CA LYS A 450 15.58 -18.18 9.73
C LYS A 450 14.89 -17.00 9.06
N LEU A 451 15.03 -16.92 7.75
CA LEU A 451 14.47 -15.88 6.90
C LEU A 451 12.98 -15.63 7.19
N ASN A 452 12.15 -16.67 7.22
CA ASN A 452 10.71 -16.51 7.41
C ASN A 452 10.24 -16.56 8.87
N ARG A 453 11.14 -16.77 9.84
CA ARG A 453 10.75 -17.12 11.23
C ARG A 453 11.37 -16.26 12.32
N ILE A 454 12.37 -15.44 12.01
CA ILE A 454 12.99 -14.58 13.02
C ILE A 454 12.27 -13.23 13.09
N SER A 455 11.97 -12.80 14.31
CA SER A 455 11.37 -11.50 14.61
C SER A 455 12.35 -10.54 15.31
N GLN A 456 13.61 -10.95 15.45
CA GLN A 456 14.70 -10.22 16.12
C GLN A 456 16.01 -10.37 15.35
N PRO A 457 17.02 -9.49 15.60
CA PRO A 457 18.33 -9.61 14.99
C PRO A 457 18.94 -11.00 15.15
N SER A 458 19.45 -11.58 14.05
CA SER A 458 20.03 -12.91 14.05
C SER A 458 21.02 -13.11 12.92
N LEU A 459 22.00 -14.01 13.12
CA LEU A 459 22.90 -14.45 12.06
C LEU A 459 22.12 -15.25 11.01
N LEU A 460 21.84 -14.60 9.89
CA LEU A 460 21.19 -15.20 8.72
C LEU A 460 22.15 -16.13 7.97
N TYR A 461 23.43 -15.78 7.97
CA TYR A 461 24.50 -16.61 7.45
C TYR A 461 25.72 -16.50 8.36
N GLN A 462 26.32 -17.64 8.71
CA GLN A 462 27.57 -17.71 9.45
C GLN A 462 28.60 -18.39 8.56
N ALA A 463 29.67 -17.68 8.22
CA ALA A 463 30.77 -18.26 7.48
C ALA A 463 31.48 -19.33 8.35
N PRO A 464 31.97 -20.44 7.75
CA PRO A 464 32.76 -21.44 8.48
C PRO A 464 34.00 -20.80 9.12
N SER A 465 34.39 -21.20 10.33
CA SER A 465 35.53 -20.63 11.06
C SER A 465 36.83 -20.63 10.23
N SER A 466 37.06 -21.67 9.43
CA SER A 466 38.22 -21.83 8.53
C SER A 466 38.17 -20.98 7.25
N GLU A 467 37.04 -20.35 6.94
CA GLU A 467 36.84 -19.52 5.74
C GLU A 467 36.41 -18.09 6.07
N LEU A 468 36.27 -17.79 7.36
CA LEU A 468 35.77 -16.53 7.86
C LEU A 468 36.73 -15.43 7.42
N PHE A 469 36.20 -14.41 6.74
CA PHE A 469 36.99 -13.26 6.30
C PHE A 469 37.76 -12.69 7.50
N GLY A 470 39.06 -12.97 7.52
CA GLY A 470 40.02 -12.52 8.52
C GLY A 470 40.33 -13.44 9.71
N CYS A 471 39.71 -14.60 9.91
CA CYS A 471 40.05 -15.44 11.07
C CYS A 471 41.35 -16.23 10.86
N PRO A 472 42.30 -16.28 11.83
CA PRO A 472 43.45 -17.17 11.76
C PRO A 472 43.03 -18.64 11.82
N ASP A 473 43.81 -19.54 11.21
CA ASP A 473 43.54 -20.99 11.06
C ASP A 473 43.37 -21.78 12.38
N ASN A 474 43.52 -21.14 13.55
CA ASN A 474 43.40 -21.78 14.86
C ASN A 474 42.13 -21.32 15.59
N ASP A 475 41.22 -22.28 15.84
CA ASP A 475 39.90 -22.07 16.47
C ASP A 475 39.94 -21.43 17.87
N ASP A 476 41.07 -21.50 18.58
CA ASP A 476 41.20 -21.02 19.96
C ASP A 476 41.41 -19.49 20.11
N ASP A 477 41.69 -18.75 19.03
CA ASP A 477 42.03 -17.29 19.07
C ASP A 477 41.00 -16.38 18.35
N CYS A 478 39.94 -16.95 17.79
CA CYS A 478 38.92 -16.21 17.03
C CYS A 478 38.16 -15.14 17.85
N ASN A 479 38.16 -15.25 19.19
CA ASN A 479 37.49 -14.30 20.08
C ASN A 479 38.34 -13.06 20.42
N ALA A 480 39.65 -13.05 20.13
CA ALA A 480 40.54 -11.93 20.48
C ALA A 480 40.73 -10.92 19.33
N GLN A 481 40.53 -11.34 18.09
CA GLN A 481 40.79 -10.53 16.90
C GLN A 481 39.74 -9.40 16.72
N PRO A 482 40.15 -8.17 16.37
CA PRO A 482 39.21 -7.07 16.13
C PRO A 482 38.24 -7.39 14.98
N VAL A 483 36.98 -7.04 15.16
CA VAL A 483 35.89 -7.27 14.19
C VAL A 483 35.29 -5.95 13.76
N LYS A 484 35.18 -5.77 12.45
CA LYS A 484 34.51 -4.64 11.82
C LYS A 484 33.10 -5.07 11.37
N VAL A 485 32.09 -4.25 11.65
CA VAL A 485 30.70 -4.47 11.24
C VAL A 485 30.34 -3.50 10.13
N LEU A 486 30.14 -4.00 8.92
CA LEU A 486 29.76 -3.20 7.75
C LEU A 486 28.24 -3.13 7.61
N PHE A 487 27.69 -1.92 7.59
CA PHE A 487 26.30 -1.68 7.21
C PHE A 487 26.14 -1.91 5.71
N PHE A 488 25.50 -3.01 5.35
CA PHE A 488 25.51 -3.56 4.01
C PHE A 488 24.12 -3.50 3.36
N SER A 489 24.00 -2.69 2.31
CA SER A 489 22.74 -2.44 1.60
C SER A 489 22.50 -3.42 0.44
N GLY A 490 23.54 -4.15 0.03
CA GLY A 490 23.51 -5.01 -1.16
C GLY A 490 23.82 -4.28 -2.47
N GLY A 491 23.93 -2.95 -2.44
CA GLY A 491 24.29 -2.14 -3.60
C GLY A 491 25.78 -1.93 -3.81
N LYS A 492 26.11 -1.32 -4.95
CA LYS A 492 27.48 -1.09 -5.44
C LYS A 492 28.38 -0.39 -4.41
N ASP A 493 27.86 0.58 -3.66
CA ASP A 493 28.67 1.40 -2.74
C ASP A 493 29.11 0.57 -1.51
N SER A 494 28.17 -0.19 -0.94
CA SER A 494 28.47 -1.14 0.14
C SER A 494 29.36 -2.31 -0.33
N PHE A 495 29.24 -2.74 -1.59
CA PHE A 495 30.11 -3.74 -2.20
C PHE A 495 31.54 -3.22 -2.40
N LEU A 496 31.71 -2.00 -2.93
CA LEU A 496 33.01 -1.35 -3.06
C LEU A 496 33.66 -1.12 -1.70
N THR A 497 32.86 -0.87 -0.66
CA THR A 497 33.35 -0.82 0.72
C THR A 497 33.94 -2.15 1.18
N ILE A 498 33.35 -3.31 0.81
CA ILE A 498 33.95 -4.62 1.06
C ILE A 498 35.32 -4.72 0.40
N ARG A 499 35.46 -4.28 -0.85
CA ARG A 499 36.74 -4.33 -1.58
C ARG A 499 37.79 -3.42 -0.94
N ALA A 500 37.41 -2.23 -0.48
CA ALA A 500 38.28 -1.34 0.29
C ALA A 500 38.74 -2.01 1.61
N LEU A 501 37.84 -2.66 2.33
CA LEU A 501 38.16 -3.43 3.54
C LEU A 501 39.06 -4.64 3.22
N VAL A 502 38.89 -5.30 2.08
CA VAL A 502 39.78 -6.40 1.66
C VAL A 502 41.22 -5.93 1.48
N ARG A 503 41.41 -4.75 0.87
CA ARG A 503 42.75 -4.13 0.75
C ARG A 503 43.32 -3.72 2.11
N GLN A 504 42.49 -3.16 3.00
CA GLN A 504 42.93 -2.85 4.37
C GLN A 504 43.34 -4.11 5.14
N HIS A 505 42.62 -5.21 4.95
CA HIS A 505 42.91 -6.47 5.63
C HIS A 505 44.31 -7.02 5.30
N GLN A 506 44.84 -6.70 4.11
CA GLN A 506 46.21 -7.06 3.73
C GLN A 506 47.28 -6.33 4.57
N GLN A 507 46.92 -5.23 5.23
CA GLN A 507 47.81 -4.44 6.08
C GLN A 507 47.55 -4.72 7.57
N GLU A 508 46.29 -4.93 7.96
CA GLU A 508 45.86 -5.15 9.33
C GLU A 508 44.83 -6.28 9.38
N SER A 509 45.09 -7.33 10.16
CA SER A 509 44.19 -8.47 10.22
C SER A 509 42.99 -8.21 11.14
N PHE A 510 41.78 -8.21 10.58
CA PHE A 510 40.50 -8.08 11.30
C PHE A 510 39.41 -8.99 10.72
N GLY A 511 38.44 -9.37 11.53
CA GLY A 511 37.23 -10.07 11.09
C GLY A 511 36.18 -9.12 10.48
N LEU A 512 35.38 -9.59 9.53
CA LEU A 512 34.29 -8.79 8.92
C LEU A 512 32.93 -9.45 9.09
N VAL A 513 31.94 -8.67 9.53
CA VAL A 513 30.52 -9.06 9.60
C VAL A 513 29.68 -8.04 8.84
N LEU A 514 28.75 -8.51 8.02
CA LEU A 514 27.75 -7.67 7.35
C LEU A 514 26.54 -7.50 8.26
N LEU A 515 26.02 -6.28 8.39
CA LEU A 515 24.77 -5.97 9.07
C LEU A 515 23.82 -5.33 8.06
N THR A 516 22.64 -5.93 7.88
CA THR A 516 21.60 -5.40 7.00
C THR A 516 20.28 -5.28 7.73
N THR A 517 19.56 -4.18 7.51
CA THR A 517 18.20 -3.97 8.00
C THR A 517 17.22 -4.19 6.86
N PHE A 518 16.15 -4.96 7.09
CA PHE A 518 15.14 -5.26 6.07
C PHE A 518 13.75 -5.23 6.67
N ASP A 519 12.76 -4.79 5.89
CA ASP A 519 11.35 -4.81 6.29
C ASP A 519 10.90 -6.27 6.43
N ALA A 520 10.38 -6.63 7.59
CA ALA A 520 10.14 -8.03 7.95
C ALA A 520 9.01 -8.67 7.14
N ASP A 521 8.09 -7.86 6.61
CA ASP A 521 6.91 -8.31 5.86
C ASP A 521 7.24 -8.43 4.37
N SER A 522 7.73 -7.35 3.76
CA SER A 522 8.12 -7.32 2.34
C SER A 522 9.45 -8.01 2.05
N ARG A 523 10.27 -8.26 3.09
CA ARG A 523 11.60 -8.88 2.98
C ARG A 523 12.58 -8.06 2.13
N THR A 524 12.33 -6.75 2.02
CA THR A 524 13.14 -5.83 1.23
C THR A 524 13.99 -4.93 2.11
N ILE A 525 15.20 -4.61 1.65
CA ILE A 525 16.03 -3.56 2.24
C ILE A 525 15.39 -2.23 1.84
N ALA A 526 14.86 -1.50 2.83
CA ALA A 526 14.15 -0.25 2.62
C ALA A 526 14.99 0.75 1.80
N HIS A 527 14.32 1.48 0.90
CA HIS A 527 14.90 2.43 -0.06
C HIS A 527 15.77 1.83 -1.17
N GLN A 528 16.38 0.65 -1.00
CA GLN A 528 17.27 0.05 -2.01
C GLN A 528 16.53 -0.79 -3.06
N GLU A 529 15.30 -1.22 -2.76
CA GLU A 529 14.53 -2.19 -3.57
C GLU A 529 15.30 -3.50 -3.83
N VAL A 530 16.15 -3.90 -2.87
CA VAL A 530 16.92 -5.16 -2.87
C VAL A 530 16.28 -6.15 -1.91
N SER A 531 16.18 -7.43 -2.29
CA SER A 531 15.66 -8.50 -1.43
C SER A 531 16.69 -8.96 -0.38
N ILE A 532 16.23 -9.35 0.81
CA ILE A 532 17.12 -9.95 1.83
C ILE A 532 17.73 -11.28 1.36
N GLU A 533 17.04 -11.99 0.46
CA GLU A 533 17.53 -13.19 -0.21
C GLU A 533 18.77 -12.90 -1.06
N ASP A 534 18.77 -11.82 -1.83
CA ASP A 534 19.93 -11.40 -2.63
C ASP A 534 21.10 -11.01 -1.74
N VAL A 535 20.85 -10.31 -0.63
CA VAL A 535 21.89 -9.97 0.36
C VAL A 535 22.46 -11.22 1.03
N MET A 536 21.63 -12.21 1.34
CA MET A 536 22.11 -13.51 1.81
C MET A 536 22.94 -14.24 0.77
N ARG A 537 22.52 -14.19 -0.50
CA ARG A 537 23.28 -14.78 -1.61
C ARG A 537 24.65 -14.11 -1.77
N GLN A 538 24.72 -12.78 -1.59
CA GLN A 538 25.99 -12.04 -1.55
C GLN A 538 26.88 -12.52 -0.41
N ALA A 539 26.35 -12.57 0.82
CA ALA A 539 27.09 -13.01 2.00
C ALA A 539 27.64 -14.44 1.86
N GLN A 540 26.80 -15.37 1.36
CA GLN A 540 27.18 -16.76 1.10
C GLN A 540 28.27 -16.89 0.04
N HIS A 541 28.16 -16.13 -1.05
CA HIS A 541 29.14 -16.15 -2.12
C HIS A 541 30.48 -15.57 -1.68
N LEU A 542 30.46 -14.45 -0.94
CA LEU A 542 31.65 -13.76 -0.44
C LEU A 542 32.25 -14.44 0.80
N LYS A 543 31.55 -15.40 1.42
CA LYS A 543 31.95 -16.07 2.67
C LYS A 543 32.15 -15.09 3.82
N ILE A 544 31.24 -14.13 3.94
CA ILE A 544 31.22 -13.14 5.04
C ILE A 544 29.94 -13.35 5.83
N SER A 545 30.04 -13.46 7.16
CA SER A 545 28.86 -13.63 8.02
C SER A 545 27.89 -12.46 7.88
N LEU A 546 26.58 -12.75 7.88
CA LEU A 546 25.50 -11.77 7.74
C LEU A 546 24.59 -11.79 8.97
N LEU A 547 24.53 -10.65 9.64
CA LEU A 547 23.57 -10.31 10.66
C LEU A 547 22.38 -9.59 10.02
N GLY A 548 21.22 -10.22 10.06
CA GLY A 548 19.98 -9.65 9.58
C GLY A 548 19.20 -8.99 10.72
N VAL A 549 18.73 -7.77 10.50
CA VAL A 549 17.96 -6.98 11.44
C VAL A 549 16.56 -6.73 10.87
N PRO A 550 15.56 -7.55 11.20
CA PRO A 550 14.19 -7.34 10.73
C PRO A 550 13.60 -6.05 11.35
N LEU A 551 13.07 -5.19 10.49
CA LEU A 551 12.33 -3.98 10.84
C LEU A 551 10.84 -4.28 10.74
N HIS A 552 10.14 -4.10 11.85
CA HIS A 552 8.68 -4.28 11.94
C HIS A 552 8.05 -2.91 12.09
N ARG A 553 7.16 -2.55 11.16
CA ARG A 553 6.41 -1.29 11.26
C ARG A 553 5.54 -1.32 12.53
N GLY A 554 5.49 -0.22 13.27
CA GLY A 554 4.73 -0.14 14.52
C GLY A 554 5.30 -0.93 15.71
N SER A 555 6.55 -1.38 15.63
CA SER A 555 7.20 -2.10 16.73
C SER A 555 7.62 -1.22 17.91
N GLY A 556 7.74 0.10 17.68
CA GLY A 556 8.04 1.06 18.72
C GLY A 556 9.44 0.90 19.34
N GLN A 557 10.37 0.31 18.58
CA GLN A 557 11.80 0.36 18.86
C GLN A 557 12.45 1.24 17.82
N SER A 558 13.26 2.21 18.26
CA SER A 558 13.98 3.07 17.34
C SER A 558 14.93 2.26 16.48
N TYR A 559 15.25 2.78 15.29
CA TYR A 559 16.31 2.22 14.45
C TYR A 559 17.59 1.98 15.27
N LYS A 560 17.96 2.95 16.12
CA LYS A 560 19.11 2.86 17.02
C LYS A 560 19.01 1.70 18.01
N ASP A 561 17.85 1.49 18.65
CA ASP A 561 17.67 0.38 19.61
C ASP A 561 17.80 -0.98 18.94
N ARG A 562 17.35 -1.10 17.68
CA ARG A 562 17.50 -2.32 16.89
C ARG A 562 18.94 -2.58 16.51
N ILE A 563 19.69 -1.55 16.15
CA ILE A 563 21.13 -1.65 15.90
C ILE A 563 21.88 -2.04 17.18
N ILE A 564 21.52 -1.47 18.34
CA ILE A 564 22.11 -1.85 19.63
C ILE A 564 21.87 -3.36 19.89
N GLN A 565 20.64 -3.85 19.71
CA GLN A 565 20.32 -5.28 19.87
C GLN A 565 21.07 -6.16 18.86
N ALA A 566 21.23 -5.69 17.64
CA ALA A 566 22.00 -6.39 16.62
C ALA A 566 23.47 -6.53 17.06
N LEU A 567 24.07 -5.45 17.56
CA LEU A 567 25.45 -5.48 18.07
C LEU A 567 25.58 -6.38 19.31
N GLN A 568 24.56 -6.42 20.19
CA GLN A 568 24.51 -7.37 21.32
C GLN A 568 24.49 -8.84 20.87
N ALA A 569 23.88 -9.16 19.73
CA ALA A 569 23.92 -10.51 19.16
C ALA A 569 25.35 -10.95 18.76
N LEU A 570 26.28 -9.99 18.69
CA LEU A 570 27.70 -10.17 18.45
C LEU A 570 28.56 -10.04 19.73
N ASP A 571 27.99 -10.05 20.95
CA ASP A 571 28.75 -9.87 22.21
C ASP A 571 29.96 -10.82 22.41
N ARG A 572 29.98 -11.96 21.71
CA ARG A 572 31.11 -12.91 21.73
C ARG A 572 32.26 -12.53 20.80
N TRP A 573 32.04 -11.54 19.95
CA TRP A 573 32.97 -11.04 18.94
C TRP A 573 33.56 -9.74 19.45
N ASN A 574 34.86 -9.53 19.24
CA ASN A 574 35.54 -8.30 19.62
C ASN A 574 35.23 -7.18 18.60
N VAL A 575 34.01 -6.65 18.60
CA VAL A 575 33.59 -5.59 17.67
C VAL A 575 34.28 -4.26 18.03
N THR A 576 35.13 -3.76 17.13
CA THR A 576 35.89 -2.53 17.34
C THR A 576 35.38 -1.35 16.52
N SER A 577 34.79 -1.63 15.35
CA SER A 577 34.41 -0.60 14.40
C SER A 577 33.07 -0.85 13.71
N LEU A 578 32.34 0.23 13.45
CA LEU A 578 31.19 0.27 12.55
C LEU A 578 31.61 0.94 11.24
N VAL A 579 31.37 0.26 10.13
CA VAL A 579 31.82 0.68 8.79
C VAL A 579 30.62 1.04 7.93
N PHE A 580 30.72 2.14 7.20
CA PHE A 580 29.67 2.61 6.30
C PHE A 580 30.20 2.85 4.89
N GLY A 581 29.35 2.59 3.90
CA GLY A 581 29.65 2.80 2.47
C GLY A 581 29.17 4.14 1.92
N ASP A 582 29.11 5.18 2.75
CA ASP A 582 28.73 6.52 2.30
C ASP A 582 29.87 7.16 1.50
N LEU A 583 29.52 7.97 0.47
CA LEU A 583 30.50 8.53 -0.47
C LEU A 583 30.85 9.99 -0.17
N HIS A 584 29.92 10.93 -0.25
CA HIS A 584 30.15 12.39 -0.19
C HIS A 584 29.12 13.20 0.62
N LEU A 585 27.94 12.67 0.93
CA LEU A 585 26.86 13.39 1.63
C LEU A 585 27.20 13.69 3.10
N GLU A 586 27.79 14.87 3.35
CA GLU A 586 28.32 15.25 4.68
C GLU A 586 27.24 15.15 5.78
N HIS A 587 26.01 15.57 5.48
CA HIS A 587 24.90 15.52 6.43
C HIS A 587 24.53 14.09 6.87
N ILE A 588 24.72 13.08 6.02
CA ILE A 588 24.49 11.66 6.36
C ILE A 588 25.60 11.17 7.29
N LYS A 589 26.85 11.52 6.98
CA LYS A 589 27.99 11.22 7.84
C LYS A 589 27.85 11.87 9.23
N ASP A 590 27.48 13.15 9.28
CA ASP A 590 27.23 13.88 10.54
C ASP A 590 26.12 13.21 11.36
N TRP A 591 25.03 12.78 10.71
CA TRP A 591 23.96 12.04 11.36
C TRP A 591 24.47 10.71 11.94
N ARG A 592 25.28 9.94 11.20
CA ARG A 592 25.86 8.69 11.71
C ARG A 592 26.79 8.91 12.90
N GLU A 593 27.62 9.94 12.85
CA GLU A 593 28.49 10.31 13.97
C GLU A 593 27.69 10.67 15.22
N SER A 594 26.61 11.45 15.06
CA SER A 594 25.71 11.81 16.16
C SER A 594 24.93 10.61 16.71
N ALA A 595 24.38 9.77 15.82
CA ALA A 595 23.53 8.65 16.20
C ALA A 595 24.33 7.49 16.82
N MET A 596 25.47 7.13 16.23
CA MET A 596 26.26 5.94 16.57
C MET A 596 27.53 6.24 17.37
N GLY A 597 28.09 7.45 17.30
CA GLY A 597 29.27 7.84 18.07
C GLY A 597 29.13 7.61 19.58
N PRO A 598 27.97 7.89 20.20
CA PRO A 598 27.75 7.60 21.63
C PRO A 598 27.82 6.11 22.02
N LEU A 599 27.83 5.18 21.05
CA LEU A 599 27.93 3.73 21.32
C LEU A 599 29.37 3.27 21.63
N GLY A 600 30.37 4.11 21.40
CA GLY A 600 31.77 3.83 21.76
C GLY A 600 32.57 3.01 20.74
N TYR A 601 32.01 2.75 19.55
CA TYR A 601 32.72 2.11 18.44
C TYR A 601 33.43 3.13 17.56
N SER A 602 34.55 2.73 16.93
CA SER A 602 35.16 3.54 15.88
C SER A 602 34.26 3.57 14.64
N LEU A 603 34.00 4.74 14.06
CA LEU A 603 33.22 4.86 12.84
C LEU A 603 34.16 5.01 11.64
N GLU A 604 34.05 4.12 10.67
CA GLU A 604 34.93 4.08 9.49
C GLU A 604 34.14 4.28 8.19
N TYR A 605 34.72 5.05 7.27
CA TYR A 605 34.14 5.36 5.96
C TYR A 605 35.16 5.11 4.83
N PRO A 606 35.45 3.85 4.47
CA PRO A 606 36.58 3.50 3.59
C PRO A 606 36.50 4.07 2.17
N VAL A 607 35.30 4.41 1.70
CA VAL A 607 35.03 4.94 0.36
C VAL A 607 34.64 6.43 0.38
N TRP A 608 34.76 7.09 1.54
CA TRP A 608 34.41 8.50 1.70
C TRP A 608 35.33 9.41 0.90
N LYS A 609 34.74 10.27 0.06
CA LYS A 609 35.42 11.23 -0.81
C LYS A 609 36.44 10.57 -1.76
N VAL A 610 36.26 9.28 -2.04
CA VAL A 610 36.99 8.60 -3.10
C VAL A 610 36.39 9.05 -4.44
N PRO A 611 37.20 9.53 -5.40
CA PRO A 611 36.69 9.94 -6.71
C PRO A 611 35.89 8.83 -7.40
N TYR A 612 34.76 9.19 -8.02
CA TYR A 612 33.90 8.24 -8.73
C TYR A 612 34.64 7.44 -9.81
N ASP A 613 35.58 8.05 -10.51
CA ASP A 613 36.39 7.33 -11.50
C ASP A 613 37.21 6.19 -10.87
N ASP A 614 37.74 6.40 -9.66
CA ASP A 614 38.49 5.38 -8.93
C ASP A 614 37.56 4.26 -8.43
N LEU A 615 36.37 4.62 -7.94
CA LEU A 615 35.33 3.66 -7.58
C LEU A 615 34.85 2.83 -8.79
N MET A 616 34.70 3.46 -9.95
CA MET A 616 34.37 2.75 -11.20
C MET A 616 35.51 1.87 -11.69
N ASN A 617 36.78 2.31 -11.55
CA ASN A 617 37.95 1.47 -11.86
C ASN A 617 37.94 0.20 -11.00
N ASP A 618 37.61 0.36 -9.72
CA ASP A 618 37.50 -0.75 -8.80
C ASP A 618 36.32 -1.69 -9.11
N LEU A 619 35.16 -1.12 -9.49
CA LEU A 619 34.00 -1.88 -9.91
C LEU A 619 34.28 -2.69 -11.19
N ASP A 620 34.90 -2.07 -12.19
CA ASP A 620 35.29 -2.73 -13.44
C ASP A 620 36.32 -3.85 -13.19
N GLU A 621 37.30 -3.63 -12.30
CA GLU A 621 38.27 -4.64 -11.91
C GLU A 621 37.58 -5.84 -11.24
N SER A 622 36.55 -5.61 -10.43
CA SER A 622 35.79 -6.67 -9.78
C SER A 622 35.01 -7.57 -10.76
N ARG A 623 34.67 -7.04 -11.94
CA ARG A 623 33.78 -7.67 -12.94
C ARG A 623 32.40 -8.05 -12.40
N VAL A 624 32.01 -7.58 -11.21
CA VAL A 624 30.70 -7.83 -10.62
C VAL A 624 29.67 -7.01 -11.37
N PRO A 625 28.64 -7.64 -11.98
CA PRO A 625 27.55 -6.90 -12.60
C PRO A 625 26.75 -6.16 -11.53
N CYS A 626 26.60 -4.84 -11.70
CA CYS A 626 25.67 -4.04 -10.93
C CYS A 626 24.46 -3.69 -11.79
N VAL A 627 23.26 -3.78 -11.22
CA VAL A 627 22.01 -3.47 -11.92
C VAL A 627 21.22 -2.47 -11.09
N VAL A 628 20.60 -1.47 -11.72
CA VAL A 628 19.72 -0.52 -11.03
C VAL A 628 18.55 -1.29 -10.41
N SER A 629 18.43 -1.23 -9.09
CA SER A 629 17.40 -1.95 -8.31
C SER A 629 16.17 -1.08 -8.02
N GLY A 630 16.36 0.24 -7.89
CA GLY A 630 15.28 1.21 -7.69
C GLY A 630 15.67 2.56 -8.28
N SER A 631 14.67 3.38 -8.63
CA SER A 631 14.89 4.70 -9.22
C SER A 631 13.81 5.69 -8.82
N THR A 632 14.21 6.93 -8.56
CA THR A 632 13.32 8.07 -8.28
C THR A 632 13.28 9.07 -9.44
N CYS A 633 13.93 8.76 -10.56
CA CYS A 633 13.99 9.63 -11.73
C CYS A 633 13.75 8.87 -13.04
N ASP A 634 13.03 9.51 -13.98
CA ASP A 634 12.65 8.89 -15.26
C ASP A 634 13.85 8.59 -16.18
N PHE A 635 14.99 9.25 -15.95
CA PHE A 635 16.19 9.08 -16.77
C PHE A 635 16.92 7.74 -16.52
N VAL A 636 16.73 7.16 -15.34
CA VAL A 636 17.39 5.92 -14.93
C VAL A 636 16.34 4.85 -14.69
N ALA A 637 16.22 3.88 -15.61
CA ALA A 637 15.25 2.81 -15.49
C ALA A 637 15.75 1.68 -14.58
N VAL A 638 14.86 1.10 -13.77
CA VAL A 638 15.11 -0.13 -13.03
C VAL A 638 15.47 -1.27 -13.99
N GLY A 639 16.47 -2.08 -13.64
CA GLY A 639 17.01 -3.13 -14.49
C GLY A 639 18.14 -2.67 -15.42
N THR A 640 18.47 -1.37 -15.46
CA THR A 640 19.61 -0.87 -16.27
C THR A 640 20.93 -1.38 -15.68
N PRO A 641 21.83 -1.98 -16.48
CA PRO A 641 23.19 -2.31 -16.02
C PRO A 641 23.96 -1.03 -15.65
N PHE A 642 24.50 -1.00 -14.43
CA PHE A 642 25.40 0.06 -14.00
C PHE A 642 26.84 -0.33 -14.37
N ASP A 643 27.26 0.06 -15.58
CA ASP A 643 28.59 -0.18 -16.14
C ASP A 643 29.30 1.14 -16.49
N ARG A 644 30.55 1.05 -16.97
CA ARG A 644 31.34 2.23 -17.40
C ARG A 644 30.63 3.06 -18.45
N THR A 645 29.90 2.42 -19.37
CA THR A 645 29.17 3.10 -20.44
C THR A 645 28.05 3.95 -19.85
N PHE A 646 27.28 3.37 -18.94
CA PHE A 646 26.18 4.05 -18.27
C PHE A 646 26.66 5.16 -17.32
N TYR A 647 27.72 4.92 -16.56
CA TYR A 647 28.37 5.95 -15.73
C TYR A 647 28.84 7.14 -16.58
N ASN A 648 29.57 6.89 -17.68
CA ASN A 648 30.01 7.96 -18.58
C ASN A 648 28.82 8.73 -19.15
N LYS A 649 27.73 8.02 -19.50
CA LYS A 649 26.49 8.65 -19.96
C LYS A 649 25.90 9.58 -18.90
N LEU A 650 25.86 9.19 -17.63
CA LEU A 650 25.40 10.07 -16.55
C LEU A 650 26.31 11.29 -16.41
N VAL A 651 27.63 11.10 -16.45
CA VAL A 651 28.60 12.21 -16.38
C VAL A 651 28.45 13.19 -17.55
N THR A 652 28.15 12.72 -18.77
CA THR A 652 28.09 13.57 -19.97
C THR A 652 26.70 14.10 -20.29
N GLU A 653 25.65 13.29 -20.11
CA GLU A 653 24.30 13.54 -20.62
C GLU A 653 23.23 13.69 -19.54
N ALA A 654 23.53 13.48 -18.25
CA ALA A 654 22.51 13.58 -17.20
C ALA A 654 21.80 14.94 -17.26
N PRO A 655 20.45 14.97 -17.28
CA PRO A 655 19.70 16.20 -17.30
C PRO A 655 19.95 16.99 -16.02
N GLU A 656 19.86 18.31 -16.14
CA GLU A 656 19.70 19.19 -15.01
C GLU A 656 18.42 18.78 -14.26
N GLY A 657 18.55 18.31 -13.02
CA GLY A 657 17.42 17.88 -12.19
C GLY A 657 16.62 19.07 -11.64
N PRO A 658 15.44 18.83 -11.05
CA PRO A 658 14.62 19.90 -10.49
C PRO A 658 15.35 20.64 -9.35
N ALA A 659 15.07 21.94 -9.22
CA ALA A 659 15.61 22.80 -8.17
C ALA A 659 15.27 22.26 -6.77
N VAL A 660 16.28 21.94 -5.95
CA VAL A 660 16.04 21.32 -4.63
C VAL A 660 16.04 22.33 -3.48
N GLU A 661 16.70 23.48 -3.59
CA GLU A 661 16.68 24.50 -2.52
C GLU A 661 16.82 25.93 -3.05
N THR A 662 15.99 26.84 -2.52
CA THR A 662 16.24 28.29 -2.56
C THR A 662 17.21 28.65 -1.44
N THR A 663 18.39 29.14 -1.81
CA THR A 663 19.27 29.82 -0.83
C THR A 663 18.55 31.04 -0.24
N LYS A 664 18.98 31.52 0.94
CA LYS A 664 18.41 32.72 1.59
C LYS A 664 18.42 33.98 0.68
N ASP A 665 19.19 33.93 -0.40
CA ASP A 665 19.36 35.00 -1.39
C ASP A 665 18.54 34.78 -2.68
N GLY A 666 17.71 33.74 -2.75
CA GLY A 666 16.79 33.50 -3.86
C GLY A 666 17.39 32.84 -5.10
N ALA A 667 18.64 32.36 -5.04
CA ALA A 667 19.23 31.56 -6.12
C ALA A 667 18.83 30.08 -5.98
N SER A 668 18.24 29.54 -7.05
CA SER A 668 17.91 28.12 -7.22
C SER A 668 19.17 27.33 -7.59
N ILE A 669 19.53 26.32 -6.80
CA ILE A 669 20.59 25.38 -7.17
C ILE A 669 19.94 24.19 -7.89
N VAL A 670 20.13 24.16 -9.21
CA VAL A 670 19.79 23.04 -10.08
C VAL A 670 20.78 21.90 -9.81
N ARG A 671 20.31 20.75 -9.30
CA ARG A 671 21.18 19.59 -9.07
C ARG A 671 21.01 18.59 -10.21
N ARG A 672 22.09 18.37 -10.95
CA ARG A 672 22.20 17.30 -11.95
C ARG A 672 22.09 15.93 -11.26
N ILE A 673 21.54 14.93 -11.95
CA ILE A 673 21.54 13.54 -11.46
C ILE A 673 22.98 13.15 -11.14
N ASP A 674 23.23 12.73 -9.91
CA ASP A 674 24.53 12.24 -9.49
C ASP A 674 24.87 10.93 -10.22
N ALA A 675 26.09 10.82 -10.74
CA ALA A 675 26.50 9.70 -11.59
C ALA A 675 26.61 8.37 -10.82
N PHE A 676 26.68 8.41 -9.49
CA PHE A 676 26.57 7.25 -8.61
C PHE A 676 25.21 7.16 -7.91
N GLY A 677 24.27 8.07 -8.17
CA GLY A 677 22.94 8.07 -7.55
C GLY A 677 22.96 8.45 -6.07
N GLU A 678 23.96 9.24 -5.67
CA GLU A 678 24.23 9.51 -4.25
C GLU A 678 23.09 10.27 -3.52
N ASN A 679 22.31 11.10 -4.22
CA ASN A 679 21.18 11.82 -3.63
C ASN A 679 19.89 10.99 -3.63
N GLY A 680 19.97 9.68 -3.93
CA GLY A 680 18.81 8.79 -3.99
C GLY A 680 18.11 8.78 -5.35
N GLU A 681 18.76 9.29 -6.41
CA GLU A 681 18.23 9.26 -7.78
C GLU A 681 18.00 7.83 -8.27
N PHE A 682 18.90 6.91 -7.89
CA PHE A 682 18.76 5.49 -8.12
C PHE A 682 19.61 4.65 -7.15
N HIS A 683 19.19 3.40 -6.95
CA HIS A 683 19.88 2.38 -6.16
C HIS A 683 20.30 1.21 -7.05
N SER A 684 21.18 0.35 -6.53
CA SER A 684 21.72 -0.77 -7.32
C SER A 684 21.79 -2.06 -6.52
N LEU A 685 21.87 -3.18 -7.23
CA LEU A 685 22.19 -4.51 -6.72
C LEU A 685 23.51 -4.99 -7.32
N ALA A 686 24.49 -5.33 -6.47
CA ALA A 686 25.76 -5.93 -6.89
C ALA A 686 25.63 -7.47 -6.98
N GLN A 687 25.57 -8.03 -8.18
CA GLN A 687 25.35 -9.46 -8.40
C GLN A 687 26.65 -10.28 -8.29
N VAL A 688 27.26 -10.29 -7.09
CA VAL A 688 28.59 -10.88 -6.83
C VAL A 688 28.69 -12.36 -7.22
N TRP A 689 27.57 -13.09 -7.21
CA TRP A 689 27.49 -14.51 -7.57
C TRP A 689 27.74 -14.81 -9.05
N ASN A 690 27.88 -13.79 -9.89
CA ASN A 690 28.19 -13.95 -11.31
C ASN A 690 29.70 -14.04 -11.61
N VAL A 691 30.57 -13.86 -10.60
CA VAL A 691 32.03 -14.02 -10.70
C VAL A 691 32.52 -14.98 -9.61
N THR A 692 33.84 -15.26 -9.55
CA THR A 692 34.39 -16.02 -8.42
C THR A 692 34.54 -15.12 -7.20
N ARG A 693 34.58 -15.72 -5.99
CA ARG A 693 34.80 -14.99 -4.74
C ARG A 693 36.09 -14.16 -4.80
N GLU A 694 37.17 -14.77 -5.29
CA GLU A 694 38.50 -14.17 -5.37
C GLU A 694 38.46 -12.94 -6.29
N GLN A 695 37.78 -13.05 -7.43
CA GLN A 695 37.58 -11.94 -8.36
C GLN A 695 36.73 -10.82 -7.75
N ALA A 696 35.60 -11.16 -7.09
CA ALA A 696 34.72 -10.20 -6.45
C ALA A 696 35.43 -9.42 -5.33
N GLN A 697 36.21 -10.11 -4.50
CA GLN A 697 36.92 -9.52 -3.36
C GLN A 697 38.25 -8.85 -3.75
N GLY A 698 38.81 -9.17 -4.92
CA GLY A 698 40.14 -8.71 -5.32
C GLY A 698 41.27 -9.44 -4.58
N ILE A 699 41.03 -10.70 -4.19
CA ILE A 699 42.02 -11.59 -3.56
C ILE A 699 42.76 -12.31 -4.70
N LYS A 700 44.09 -12.28 -4.70
CA LYS A 700 44.92 -12.93 -5.72
C LYS A 700 45.29 -14.36 -5.35
#